data_AF-A0A7S0W998-F1
#
_entry.id   AF-A0A7S0W998-F1
#
_cell.length_a   1.000
_cell.length_b   1.000
_cell.length_c   1.000
_cell.angle_alpha   90.00
_cell.angle_beta   90.00
_cell.angle_gamma   90.00
#
_symmetry.space_group_name_H-M   'P 1'
#
loop_
_entity.id
_entity.type
_entity.pdbx_description
1 polymer ?
#
loop_
_entity_poly.entity_id
_entity_poly.type
_entity_poly.pdbx_seq_one_letter_code
_entity_poly.pdbx_strand_id
1 'polypeptide(L)'
;MHQHVVEEMEAAFLCKVPPDLRPLTSIGMRRQQTTVGTLVCTFLKDGLGCDCALIDAGCIRRNASYPADVENFTYGDLKKEVPFDSEVCVVPIRGSVVAEAVRQSRGLAALDPPQDHGGYLQADRGIVWDEETRQVTHIAGAPVDLDKEYRVAVLAVTLNGMNRNQPLIDWANDNGDKIPPEEMHRPAKEVIVSYSSALIWAYLGEHEQAERGKNGLSHMPSFDHLDKDQSGVIDFDEIKEAVQKLLGGENGVKVPEFVVQNIMHTVDANNDGTIDASEFNAFVLFFQQMNTFNKTMNDCRFRIIFVNDVYELGMFPHLDNLIRANMAPNTITMLPGDFVAPSLLSSLDKGKGMIDMMNRVGGCGIQYVCFGNHENDIPIEALRERIGEFKGEWINSNMPGFTEPALPEYRILEIEAGGQKRKIGIIGLLTIDSNLYRVGAFGGAMETATPVYETAERLKKVLMEEHGCDVVIPMTHQVMAEDREMARLKMGFPLLVAAHDHDPYCEEVEGCWIVKTGCDATQAAVIDLVWADASTPGDRPKVEIQMLNTKDYAPNEELVDVMNGHLRCVVEMESAFLCEVPPGVRLRSTGMRREPTSVGEMVTTLIRQGFRDSYGSTEACHGVMMDAGAIRRNFNYPEEYETFTYGDLKKEVPFDSEMVVVSMEGQLVCDAVRVSRERSFRSPPEDWGGYLQLDDGFKWDPATNQVTHINGEPIVADRLYSVGVLALSLNGMNRNQPLIDYANRHPERVPDLDAVRHAKDVAVYGCSTKVWQQLGSFEDLDQDGNGMLTVEEVQEAMGRVLRRKVSQVAAQNLIDAIDADGSGTVNAEEFYKVMANPQGAVELMRENEEQ
;
A
#
# COMPACT_ATOMS: atom_id res chain seq x y z
N MET A 1 -6.72 -54.39 -12.72
CA MET A 1 -6.62 -52.91 -12.83
C MET A 1 -7.78 -52.23 -12.12
N HIS A 2 -9.04 -52.30 -12.61
CA HIS A 2 -10.15 -51.56 -11.97
C HIS A 2 -10.38 -51.87 -10.49
N GLN A 3 -10.30 -53.14 -10.07
CA GLN A 3 -10.47 -53.48 -8.65
C GLN A 3 -9.32 -52.97 -7.76
N HIS A 4 -8.09 -52.95 -8.30
CA HIS A 4 -6.90 -52.44 -7.60
C HIS A 4 -6.97 -50.92 -7.42
N VAL A 5 -7.38 -50.19 -8.45
CA VAL A 5 -7.60 -48.73 -8.37
C VAL A 5 -8.71 -48.39 -7.37
N VAL A 6 -9.78 -49.19 -7.32
CA VAL A 6 -10.86 -48.99 -6.34
C VAL A 6 -10.39 -49.28 -4.91
N GLU A 7 -9.60 -50.32 -4.70
CA GLU A 7 -9.01 -50.66 -3.39
C GLU A 7 -8.03 -49.56 -2.92
N GLU A 8 -7.20 -49.02 -3.81
CA GLU A 8 -6.35 -47.87 -3.54
C GLU A 8 -7.16 -46.61 -3.25
N MET A 9 -8.26 -46.37 -3.98
CA MET A 9 -9.16 -45.27 -3.70
C MET A 9 -9.84 -45.34 -2.34
N GLU A 10 -10.25 -46.53 -1.91
CA GLU A 10 -10.89 -46.68 -0.60
C GLU A 10 -9.91 -46.50 0.56
N ALA A 11 -8.61 -46.74 0.36
CA ALA A 11 -7.58 -46.57 1.38
C ALA A 11 -7.03 -45.13 1.49
N ALA A 12 -7.44 -44.23 0.60
CA ALA A 12 -6.91 -42.88 0.56
C ALA A 12 -7.21 -42.05 1.80
N PHE A 13 -6.18 -41.44 2.35
CA PHE A 13 -6.26 -40.49 3.45
C PHE A 13 -7.08 -39.25 3.06
N LEU A 14 -8.05 -38.85 3.89
CA LEU A 14 -8.71 -37.54 3.81
C LEU A 14 -8.22 -36.62 4.92
N CYS A 15 -8.35 -37.05 6.18
CA CYS A 15 -7.97 -36.22 7.32
C CYS A 15 -7.55 -37.06 8.53
N LYS A 16 -6.87 -36.42 9.49
CA LYS A 16 -6.70 -36.98 10.83
C LYS A 16 -8.03 -36.88 11.57
N VAL A 17 -8.36 -37.89 12.37
CA VAL A 17 -9.54 -37.88 13.24
C VAL A 17 -9.26 -36.96 14.43
N PRO A 18 -10.03 -35.87 14.61
CA PRO A 18 -9.85 -34.96 15.74
C PRO A 18 -9.93 -35.72 17.08
N PRO A 19 -9.01 -35.48 18.04
CA PRO A 19 -8.98 -36.23 19.29
C PRO A 19 -10.28 -36.16 20.09
N ASP A 20 -10.99 -35.03 20.05
CA ASP A 20 -12.24 -34.82 20.77
C ASP A 20 -13.46 -35.49 20.12
N LEU A 21 -13.34 -35.93 18.87
CA LEU A 21 -14.36 -36.72 18.17
C LEU A 21 -14.15 -38.24 18.35
N ARG A 22 -13.19 -38.65 19.20
CA ARG A 22 -12.98 -40.06 19.54
C ARG A 22 -13.84 -40.46 20.75
N PRO A 23 -14.50 -41.63 20.73
CA PRO A 23 -14.52 -42.62 19.66
C PRO A 23 -15.32 -42.15 18.43
N LEU A 24 -14.77 -42.41 17.24
CA LEU A 24 -15.46 -42.09 16.00
C LEU A 24 -16.57 -43.12 15.76
N THR A 25 -17.81 -42.67 15.60
CA THR A 25 -18.97 -43.54 15.43
C THR A 25 -20.10 -42.81 14.71
N SER A 26 -20.86 -43.55 13.90
CA SER A 26 -22.12 -43.13 13.30
C SER A 26 -23.32 -43.90 13.88
N ILE A 27 -23.10 -44.70 14.93
CA ILE A 27 -24.16 -45.50 15.56
C ILE A 27 -25.23 -44.59 16.19
N GLY A 28 -26.49 -44.85 15.82
CA GLY A 28 -27.64 -44.14 16.39
C GLY A 28 -27.91 -42.77 15.78
N MET A 29 -27.27 -42.41 14.66
CA MET A 29 -27.43 -41.11 13.96
C MET A 29 -28.89 -40.65 13.74
N ARG A 30 -29.86 -41.57 13.66
CA ARG A 30 -31.29 -41.26 13.49
C ARG A 30 -32.01 -40.88 14.80
N ARG A 31 -31.29 -40.90 15.92
CA ARG A 31 -31.78 -40.65 17.28
C ARG A 31 -30.88 -39.73 18.09
N GLN A 32 -29.61 -39.57 17.72
CA GLN A 32 -28.65 -38.76 18.45
C GLN A 32 -27.62 -38.12 17.52
N GLN A 33 -26.97 -37.04 17.99
CA GLN A 33 -25.75 -36.54 17.38
C GLN A 33 -24.66 -37.62 17.46
N THR A 34 -23.90 -37.76 16.38
CA THR A 34 -22.80 -38.72 16.28
C THR A 34 -21.50 -38.01 15.97
N THR A 35 -20.35 -38.57 16.37
CA THR A 35 -19.04 -37.95 16.10
C THR A 35 -18.72 -37.92 14.60
N VAL A 36 -19.17 -38.91 13.83
CA VAL A 36 -19.12 -38.85 12.36
C VAL A 36 -20.02 -37.73 11.81
N GLY A 37 -21.23 -37.58 12.34
CA GLY A 37 -22.11 -36.46 11.97
C GLY A 37 -21.49 -35.11 12.24
N THR A 38 -20.88 -34.93 13.42
CA THR A 38 -20.14 -33.71 13.78
C THR A 38 -18.99 -33.45 12.82
N LEU A 39 -18.20 -34.48 12.48
CA LEU A 39 -17.07 -34.36 11.55
C LEU A 39 -17.55 -33.89 10.17
N VAL A 40 -18.55 -34.58 9.60
CA VAL A 40 -19.11 -34.27 8.27
C VAL A 40 -19.67 -32.86 8.22
N CYS A 41 -20.51 -32.47 9.19
CA CYS A 41 -21.07 -31.12 9.23
C CYS A 41 -20.00 -30.05 9.41
N THR A 42 -18.97 -30.30 10.22
CA THR A 42 -17.86 -29.35 10.40
C THR A 42 -17.11 -29.14 9.09
N PHE A 43 -16.86 -30.21 8.33
CA PHE A 43 -16.15 -30.12 7.05
C PHE A 43 -16.99 -29.41 5.99
N LEU A 44 -18.33 -29.59 6.01
CA LEU A 44 -19.23 -28.84 5.15
C LEU A 44 -19.26 -27.36 5.52
N LYS A 45 -19.34 -27.03 6.82
CA LYS A 45 -19.31 -25.66 7.29
C LYS A 45 -18.03 -24.96 6.85
N ASP A 46 -16.89 -25.55 7.17
CA ASP A 46 -15.59 -24.97 6.90
C ASP A 46 -15.34 -24.89 5.38
N GLY A 47 -15.63 -25.97 4.64
CA GLY A 47 -15.43 -26.04 3.19
C GLY A 47 -16.33 -25.10 2.38
N LEU A 48 -17.48 -24.71 2.92
CA LEU A 48 -18.37 -23.71 2.31
C LEU A 48 -18.18 -22.31 2.91
N GLY A 49 -17.30 -22.16 3.91
CA GLY A 49 -17.05 -20.90 4.59
C GLY A 49 -18.30 -20.26 5.19
N CYS A 50 -19.22 -21.07 5.74
CA CYS A 50 -20.49 -20.61 6.33
C CYS A 50 -20.44 -20.64 7.87
N ASP A 51 -21.50 -20.14 8.53
CA ASP A 51 -21.49 -19.94 9.99
C ASP A 51 -21.81 -21.23 10.76
N CYS A 52 -22.67 -22.07 10.19
CA CYS A 52 -22.97 -23.41 10.70
C CYS A 52 -23.49 -24.35 9.60
N ALA A 53 -23.51 -25.65 9.87
CA ALA A 53 -24.00 -26.67 8.93
C ALA A 53 -24.94 -27.68 9.59
N LEU A 54 -26.02 -28.00 8.89
CA LEU A 54 -27.06 -28.95 9.31
C LEU A 54 -27.36 -29.91 8.17
N ILE A 55 -27.24 -31.22 8.43
CA ILE A 55 -27.64 -32.24 7.46
C ILE A 55 -28.53 -33.29 8.10
N ASP A 56 -29.45 -33.85 7.32
CA ASP A 56 -30.30 -34.95 7.77
C ASP A 56 -29.47 -36.22 7.99
N ALA A 57 -29.74 -36.94 9.09
CA ALA A 57 -29.19 -38.28 9.34
C ALA A 57 -29.52 -39.29 8.24
N GLY A 58 -30.46 -38.98 7.35
CA GLY A 58 -30.73 -39.73 6.12
C GLY A 58 -29.55 -39.76 5.14
N CYS A 59 -28.61 -38.82 5.22
CA CYS A 59 -27.42 -38.73 4.37
C CYS A 59 -26.24 -39.54 4.91
N ILE A 60 -26.20 -39.81 6.21
CA ILE A 60 -25.21 -40.69 6.85
C ILE A 60 -25.81 -42.09 6.95
N ARG A 61 -25.05 -43.17 6.67
CA ARG A 61 -25.63 -44.51 6.46
C ARG A 61 -24.86 -45.68 7.04
N ARG A 62 -23.59 -45.55 7.40
CA ARG A 62 -22.78 -46.72 7.77
C ARG A 62 -23.23 -47.38 9.07
N ASN A 63 -23.71 -46.57 10.03
CA ASN A 63 -24.15 -47.02 11.35
C ASN A 63 -23.10 -47.92 12.04
N ALA A 64 -21.86 -47.44 12.09
CA ALA A 64 -20.70 -48.21 12.52
C ALA A 64 -19.87 -47.48 13.58
N SER A 65 -19.17 -48.24 14.41
CA SER A 65 -18.12 -47.74 15.29
C SER A 65 -16.77 -48.01 14.64
N TYR A 66 -15.87 -47.05 14.73
CA TYR A 66 -14.48 -47.20 14.28
C TYR A 66 -13.61 -47.72 15.44
N PRO A 67 -12.44 -48.31 15.15
CA PRO A 67 -11.46 -48.68 16.18
C PRO A 67 -11.10 -47.49 17.09
N ALA A 68 -10.83 -47.74 18.37
CA ALA A 68 -10.56 -46.68 19.34
C ALA A 68 -9.25 -45.92 19.05
N ASP A 69 -8.32 -46.60 18.39
CA ASP A 69 -7.03 -46.11 17.90
C ASP A 69 -7.08 -45.59 16.46
N VAL A 70 -8.28 -45.36 15.90
CA VAL A 70 -8.40 -44.77 14.56
C VAL A 70 -7.77 -43.37 14.54
N GLU A 71 -6.69 -43.23 13.78
CA GLU A 71 -6.01 -41.95 13.60
C GLU A 71 -6.45 -41.21 12.34
N ASN A 72 -6.85 -41.95 11.30
CA ASN A 72 -7.09 -41.42 9.97
C ASN A 72 -8.51 -41.76 9.51
N PHE A 73 -9.18 -40.79 8.90
CA PHE A 73 -10.44 -40.97 8.19
C PHE A 73 -10.17 -41.02 6.69
N THR A 74 -10.65 -42.07 6.02
CA THR A 74 -10.34 -42.31 4.59
C THR A 74 -11.47 -41.93 3.66
N TYR A 75 -11.19 -41.81 2.36
CA TYR A 75 -12.21 -41.64 1.33
C TYR A 75 -13.17 -42.83 1.27
N GLY A 76 -12.67 -44.05 1.49
CA GLY A 76 -13.51 -45.24 1.61
C GLY A 76 -14.46 -45.16 2.81
N ASP A 77 -14.02 -44.58 3.92
CA ASP A 77 -14.88 -44.33 5.09
C ASP A 77 -15.95 -43.29 4.77
N LEU A 78 -15.58 -42.16 4.16
CA LEU A 78 -16.53 -41.13 3.73
C LEU A 78 -17.58 -41.69 2.77
N LYS A 79 -17.19 -42.50 1.78
CA LYS A 79 -18.13 -43.11 0.82
C LYS A 79 -19.10 -44.08 1.49
N LYS A 80 -18.66 -44.82 2.52
CA LYS A 80 -19.53 -45.72 3.30
C LYS A 80 -20.48 -44.94 4.21
N GLU A 81 -20.01 -43.83 4.77
CA GLU A 81 -20.83 -42.95 5.62
C GLU A 81 -21.82 -42.13 4.81
N VAL A 82 -21.38 -41.45 3.75
CA VAL A 82 -22.14 -40.56 2.87
C VAL A 82 -22.20 -41.16 1.46
N PRO A 83 -23.03 -42.19 1.23
CA PRO A 83 -23.04 -42.93 -0.04
C PRO A 83 -23.72 -42.17 -1.19
N PHE A 84 -24.58 -41.20 -0.89
CA PHE A 84 -25.33 -40.43 -1.88
C PHE A 84 -24.66 -39.09 -2.16
N ASP A 85 -24.73 -38.62 -3.40
CA ASP A 85 -24.28 -37.28 -3.79
C ASP A 85 -25.36 -36.26 -3.43
N SER A 86 -25.61 -36.10 -2.14
CA SER A 86 -26.62 -35.17 -1.63
C SER A 86 -26.13 -33.75 -1.78
N GLU A 87 -26.95 -32.90 -2.39
CA GLU A 87 -26.60 -31.51 -2.67
C GLU A 87 -26.82 -30.62 -1.44
N VAL A 88 -25.83 -29.78 -1.18
CA VAL A 88 -25.83 -28.76 -0.13
C VAL A 88 -25.82 -27.38 -0.76
N CYS A 89 -26.50 -26.43 -0.11
CA CYS A 89 -26.47 -25.02 -0.44
C CYS A 89 -26.34 -24.18 0.84
N VAL A 90 -25.83 -22.95 0.70
CA VAL A 90 -25.70 -22.00 1.81
C VAL A 90 -26.81 -20.99 1.71
N VAL A 91 -27.57 -20.83 2.79
CA VAL A 91 -28.73 -19.93 2.85
C VAL A 91 -28.73 -19.08 4.12
N PRO A 92 -29.22 -17.83 4.07
CA PRO A 92 -29.30 -16.95 5.24
C PRO A 92 -30.54 -17.25 6.10
N ILE A 93 -30.37 -17.96 7.22
CA ILE A 93 -31.46 -18.38 8.11
C ILE A 93 -31.34 -17.67 9.46
N ARG A 94 -32.44 -17.10 9.97
CA ARG A 94 -32.47 -16.48 11.31
C ARG A 94 -32.20 -17.51 12.41
N GLY A 95 -31.48 -17.13 13.46
CA GLY A 95 -31.11 -18.04 14.56
C GLY A 95 -32.30 -18.72 15.22
N SER A 96 -33.44 -18.03 15.32
CA SER A 96 -34.73 -18.59 15.76
C SER A 96 -35.20 -19.79 14.92
N VAL A 97 -35.06 -19.72 13.61
CA VAL A 97 -35.43 -20.81 12.69
C VAL A 97 -34.43 -21.96 12.81
N VAL A 98 -33.13 -21.68 12.90
CA VAL A 98 -32.09 -22.70 13.13
C VAL A 98 -32.34 -23.45 14.44
N ALA A 99 -32.57 -22.71 15.52
CA ALA A 99 -32.84 -23.26 16.84
C ALA A 99 -34.08 -24.16 16.85
N GLU A 100 -35.16 -23.70 16.20
CA GLU A 100 -36.40 -24.46 16.11
C GLU A 100 -36.28 -25.70 15.22
N ALA A 101 -35.55 -25.61 14.09
CA ALA A 101 -35.28 -26.75 13.21
C ALA A 101 -34.54 -27.88 13.94
N VAL A 102 -33.49 -27.52 14.70
CA VAL A 102 -32.68 -28.43 15.53
C VAL A 102 -33.51 -29.02 16.66
N ARG A 103 -34.36 -28.21 17.32
CA ARG A 103 -35.27 -28.68 18.37
C ARG A 103 -36.31 -29.66 17.84
N GLN A 104 -36.93 -29.37 16.69
CA GLN A 104 -37.92 -30.22 16.05
C GLN A 104 -37.32 -31.56 15.63
N SER A 105 -36.12 -31.57 15.03
CA SER A 105 -35.49 -32.80 14.54
C SER A 105 -35.24 -33.83 15.65
N ARG A 106 -35.05 -33.36 16.89
CA ARG A 106 -34.83 -34.17 18.10
C ARG A 106 -36.13 -34.67 18.74
N GLY A 107 -37.30 -34.22 18.29
CA GLY A 107 -38.59 -34.52 18.90
C GLY A 107 -38.92 -36.02 18.95
N LEU A 108 -38.70 -36.74 17.84
CA LEU A 108 -39.01 -38.17 17.73
C LEU A 108 -38.05 -39.07 18.52
N ALA A 109 -36.81 -38.62 18.70
CA ALA A 109 -35.82 -39.30 19.52
C ALA A 109 -36.14 -39.25 21.02
N ALA A 110 -36.92 -38.27 21.46
CA ALA A 110 -37.32 -38.10 22.86
C ALA A 110 -38.58 -38.90 23.25
N LEU A 111 -39.20 -39.63 22.32
CA LEU A 111 -40.33 -40.51 22.62
C LEU A 111 -39.88 -41.76 23.40
N ASP A 112 -40.82 -42.42 24.07
CA ASP A 112 -40.59 -43.72 24.72
C ASP A 112 -41.49 -44.80 24.10
N PRO A 113 -40.95 -45.78 23.34
CA PRO A 113 -39.53 -45.90 22.98
C PRO A 113 -39.08 -44.86 21.92
N PRO A 114 -37.79 -44.48 21.89
CA PRO A 114 -37.25 -43.55 20.88
C PRO A 114 -37.48 -44.06 19.46
N GLN A 115 -37.90 -43.16 18.56
CA GLN A 115 -38.15 -43.50 17.16
C GLN A 115 -37.00 -43.06 16.25
N ASP A 116 -36.55 -43.96 15.38
CA ASP A 116 -35.58 -43.64 14.33
C ASP A 116 -36.23 -42.72 13.29
N HIS A 117 -35.60 -41.56 13.03
CA HIS A 117 -36.05 -40.65 11.98
C HIS A 117 -34.90 -40.25 11.05
N GLY A 118 -35.17 -40.22 9.75
CA GLY A 118 -34.20 -39.73 8.76
C GLY A 118 -33.90 -38.25 8.89
N GLY A 119 -34.86 -37.47 9.38
CA GLY A 119 -34.72 -36.03 9.59
C GLY A 119 -34.12 -35.63 10.94
N TYR A 120 -33.46 -36.54 11.65
CA TYR A 120 -32.65 -36.12 12.79
C TYR A 120 -31.47 -35.31 12.25
N LEU A 121 -31.43 -34.01 12.50
CA LEU A 121 -30.36 -33.15 12.02
C LEU A 121 -29.08 -33.43 12.80
N GLN A 122 -28.05 -33.84 12.07
CA GLN A 122 -26.66 -33.76 12.54
C GLN A 122 -26.18 -32.32 12.35
N ALA A 123 -25.40 -31.85 13.30
CA ALA A 123 -24.89 -30.47 13.32
C ALA A 123 -23.37 -30.43 13.43
N ASP A 124 -22.76 -29.31 13.01
CA ASP A 124 -21.34 -29.06 13.22
C ASP A 124 -21.01 -28.71 14.69
N ARG A 125 -19.72 -28.60 15.00
CA ARG A 125 -19.25 -28.33 16.37
C ARG A 125 -19.71 -27.00 16.96
N GLY A 126 -20.06 -26.02 16.13
CA GLY A 126 -20.48 -24.69 16.53
C GLY A 126 -21.92 -24.62 17.03
N ILE A 127 -22.72 -25.68 16.86
CA ILE A 127 -24.10 -25.74 17.34
C ILE A 127 -24.14 -26.55 18.64
N VAL A 128 -24.47 -25.89 19.74
CA VAL A 128 -24.61 -26.51 21.06
C VAL A 128 -26.05 -26.37 21.52
N TRP A 129 -26.59 -27.40 22.17
CA TRP A 129 -27.94 -27.39 22.74
C TRP A 129 -27.93 -27.96 24.16
N ASP A 130 -28.95 -27.57 24.90
CA ASP A 130 -29.25 -28.17 26.20
C ASP A 130 -30.01 -29.49 26.00
N GLU A 131 -29.52 -30.59 26.57
CA GLU A 131 -30.10 -31.93 26.35
C GLU A 131 -31.51 -32.11 26.94
N GLU A 132 -31.83 -31.40 28.03
CA GLU A 132 -33.14 -31.52 28.69
C GLU A 132 -34.24 -30.76 27.94
N THR A 133 -33.95 -29.50 27.61
CA THR A 133 -34.88 -28.59 26.94
C THR A 133 -34.84 -28.72 25.42
N ARG A 134 -33.74 -29.25 24.87
CA ARG A 134 -33.41 -29.32 23.44
C ARG A 134 -33.27 -27.95 22.78
N GLN A 135 -33.13 -26.89 23.57
CA GLN A 135 -32.92 -25.55 23.05
C GLN A 135 -31.47 -25.39 22.62
N VAL A 136 -31.28 -24.84 21.42
CA VAL A 136 -29.96 -24.41 20.96
C VAL A 136 -29.51 -23.26 21.86
N THR A 137 -28.31 -23.40 22.42
CA THR A 137 -27.68 -22.39 23.27
C THR A 137 -26.60 -21.64 22.51
N HIS A 138 -25.95 -22.27 21.52
CA HIS A 138 -24.89 -21.66 20.73
C HIS A 138 -25.02 -21.98 19.24
N ILE A 139 -24.65 -21.02 18.39
CA ILE A 139 -24.44 -21.19 16.95
C ILE A 139 -23.13 -20.50 16.60
N ALA A 140 -22.32 -21.13 15.73
CA ALA A 140 -20.98 -20.65 15.37
C ALA A 140 -20.07 -20.42 16.61
N GLY A 141 -20.26 -21.22 17.67
CA GLY A 141 -19.45 -21.13 18.90
C GLY A 141 -19.83 -20.00 19.86
N ALA A 142 -20.75 -19.10 19.48
CA ALA A 142 -21.23 -18.00 20.32
C ALA A 142 -22.67 -18.27 20.81
N PRO A 143 -23.11 -17.65 21.93
CA PRO A 143 -24.50 -17.73 22.36
C PRO A 143 -25.46 -17.38 21.22
N VAL A 144 -26.52 -18.18 21.06
CA VAL A 144 -27.44 -18.01 19.94
C VAL A 144 -28.15 -16.65 20.00
N ASP A 145 -28.07 -15.90 18.90
CA ASP A 145 -28.90 -14.71 18.68
C ASP A 145 -30.09 -15.12 17.81
N LEU A 146 -31.28 -15.10 18.38
CA LEU A 146 -32.49 -15.56 17.71
C LEU A 146 -32.93 -14.66 16.55
N ASP A 147 -32.47 -13.40 16.53
CA ASP A 147 -32.84 -12.39 15.54
C ASP A 147 -31.82 -12.25 14.41
N LYS A 148 -30.57 -12.65 14.64
CA LYS A 148 -29.48 -12.64 13.64
C LYS A 148 -29.70 -13.65 12.51
N GLU A 149 -29.42 -13.25 11.26
CA GLU A 149 -29.30 -14.18 10.13
C GLU A 149 -27.91 -14.84 10.14
N TYR A 150 -27.88 -16.16 10.03
CA TYR A 150 -26.69 -16.98 9.91
C TYR A 150 -26.65 -17.56 8.49
N ARG A 151 -25.46 -17.65 7.91
CA ARG A 151 -25.22 -18.43 6.69
C ARG A 151 -25.15 -19.90 7.09
N VAL A 152 -26.19 -20.65 6.73
CA VAL A 152 -26.34 -22.05 7.12
C VAL A 152 -26.18 -22.94 5.90
N ALA A 153 -25.25 -23.89 5.96
CA ALA A 153 -25.20 -24.98 4.99
C ALA A 153 -26.28 -26.01 5.32
N VAL A 154 -27.18 -26.24 4.38
CA VAL A 154 -28.29 -27.21 4.51
C VAL A 154 -28.40 -28.06 3.25
N LEU A 155 -29.03 -29.22 3.36
CA LEU A 155 -29.37 -30.03 2.20
C LEU A 155 -30.51 -29.39 1.42
N ALA A 156 -30.35 -29.23 0.11
CA ALA A 156 -31.38 -28.67 -0.77
C ALA A 156 -32.70 -29.47 -0.68
N VAL A 157 -32.59 -30.80 -0.59
CA VAL A 157 -33.76 -31.69 -0.44
C VAL A 157 -34.54 -31.47 0.86
N THR A 158 -33.88 -31.04 1.94
CA THR A 158 -34.54 -30.76 3.22
C THR A 158 -35.38 -29.49 3.13
N LEU A 159 -34.89 -28.46 2.43
CA LEU A 159 -35.67 -27.25 2.12
C LEU A 159 -36.91 -27.58 1.26
N ASN A 160 -36.77 -28.54 0.33
CA ASN A 160 -37.86 -29.03 -0.52
C ASN A 160 -38.87 -29.96 0.18
N GLY A 161 -38.77 -30.13 1.50
CA GLY A 161 -39.74 -30.88 2.29
C GLY A 161 -39.34 -32.31 2.65
N MET A 162 -38.15 -32.77 2.24
CA MET A 162 -37.65 -34.08 2.67
C MET A 162 -37.55 -34.14 4.20
N ASN A 163 -37.99 -35.26 4.78
CA ASN A 163 -38.01 -35.51 6.23
C ASN A 163 -38.82 -34.53 7.10
N ARG A 164 -39.59 -33.61 6.51
CA ARG A 164 -40.61 -32.76 7.16
C ARG A 164 -40.07 -31.90 8.31
N ASN A 165 -38.92 -31.25 8.15
CA ASN A 165 -38.46 -30.22 9.07
C ASN A 165 -39.21 -28.91 8.79
N GLN A 166 -40.36 -28.72 9.45
CA GLN A 166 -41.31 -27.65 9.15
C GLN A 166 -40.69 -26.23 9.23
N PRO A 167 -39.84 -25.90 10.23
CA PRO A 167 -39.18 -24.59 10.30
C PRO A 167 -38.35 -24.25 9.06
N LEU A 168 -37.59 -25.22 8.54
CA LEU A 168 -36.79 -25.04 7.33
C LEU A 168 -37.67 -24.93 6.08
N ILE A 169 -38.76 -25.69 6.02
CA ILE A 169 -39.73 -25.68 4.91
C ILE A 169 -40.49 -24.35 4.87
N ASP A 170 -40.98 -23.88 6.02
CA ASP A 170 -41.70 -22.61 6.13
C ASP A 170 -40.78 -21.46 5.75
N TRP A 171 -39.55 -21.45 6.28
CA TRP A 171 -38.54 -20.47 5.89
C TRP A 171 -38.26 -20.50 4.38
N ALA A 172 -38.10 -21.69 3.78
CA ALA A 172 -37.86 -21.85 2.35
C ALA A 172 -39.02 -21.33 1.49
N ASN A 173 -40.26 -21.61 1.89
CA ASN A 173 -41.46 -21.13 1.19
C ASN A 173 -41.56 -19.60 1.23
N ASP A 174 -41.19 -19.00 2.36
CA ASP A 174 -41.26 -17.54 2.56
C ASP A 174 -40.06 -16.79 1.96
N ASN A 175 -38.95 -17.48 1.69
CA ASN A 175 -37.66 -16.89 1.26
C ASN A 175 -37.09 -17.61 0.02
N GLY A 176 -37.95 -18.04 -0.91
CA GLY A 176 -37.52 -18.79 -2.10
C GLY A 176 -36.52 -18.02 -2.98
N ASP A 177 -36.56 -16.70 -2.95
CA ASP A 177 -35.59 -15.80 -3.61
C ASP A 177 -34.20 -15.82 -2.98
N LYS A 178 -34.08 -16.22 -1.71
CA LYS A 178 -32.81 -16.36 -0.99
C LYS A 178 -32.18 -17.76 -1.14
N ILE A 179 -32.87 -18.70 -1.77
CA ILE A 179 -32.33 -20.03 -2.05
C ILE A 179 -31.54 -19.96 -3.36
N PRO A 180 -30.25 -20.33 -3.36
CA PRO A 180 -29.46 -20.38 -4.58
C PRO A 180 -30.13 -21.32 -5.61
N PRO A 181 -30.15 -20.98 -6.91
CA PRO A 181 -30.55 -21.92 -7.96
C PRO A 181 -29.74 -23.22 -7.92
N GLU A 182 -30.32 -24.30 -8.45
CA GLU A 182 -29.78 -25.68 -8.38
C GLU A 182 -28.35 -25.77 -8.95
N GLU A 183 -28.00 -24.95 -9.95
CA GLU A 183 -26.64 -24.97 -10.52
C GLU A 183 -25.55 -24.49 -9.55
N MET A 184 -25.92 -23.78 -8.48
CA MET A 184 -25.01 -23.33 -7.42
C MET A 184 -24.97 -24.29 -6.22
N HIS A 185 -25.75 -25.37 -6.25
CA HIS A 185 -25.67 -26.40 -5.22
C HIS A 185 -24.42 -27.24 -5.44
N ARG A 186 -23.87 -27.78 -4.36
CA ARG A 186 -22.66 -28.60 -4.43
C ARG A 186 -22.89 -29.98 -3.82
N PRO A 187 -22.39 -31.06 -4.41
CA PRO A 187 -22.41 -32.37 -3.75
C PRO A 187 -21.63 -32.32 -2.43
N ALA A 188 -22.25 -32.73 -1.33
CA ALA A 188 -21.64 -32.70 0.00
C ALA A 188 -20.29 -33.44 0.04
N LYS A 189 -20.20 -34.59 -0.65
CA LYS A 189 -18.97 -35.39 -0.73
C LYS A 189 -17.85 -34.64 -1.44
N GLU A 190 -18.16 -33.90 -2.50
CA GLU A 190 -17.18 -33.09 -3.23
C GLU A 190 -16.62 -32.00 -2.32
N VAL A 191 -17.48 -31.23 -1.65
CA VAL A 191 -17.07 -30.19 -0.69
C VAL A 191 -16.13 -30.74 0.38
N ILE A 192 -16.50 -31.89 0.98
CA ILE A 192 -15.70 -32.55 2.02
C ILE A 192 -14.34 -32.98 1.48
N VAL A 193 -14.29 -33.57 0.28
CA VAL A 193 -13.03 -34.00 -0.35
C VAL A 193 -12.16 -32.79 -0.67
N SER A 194 -12.71 -31.75 -1.30
CA SER A 194 -11.97 -30.53 -1.63
C SER A 194 -11.39 -29.85 -0.39
N TYR A 195 -12.18 -29.72 0.69
CA TYR A 195 -11.70 -29.16 1.95
C TYR A 195 -10.64 -30.05 2.61
N SER A 196 -10.82 -31.38 2.57
CA SER A 196 -9.84 -32.33 3.09
C SER A 196 -8.51 -32.23 2.36
N SER A 197 -8.52 -32.08 1.03
CA SER A 197 -7.31 -31.85 0.23
C SER A 197 -6.57 -30.58 0.67
N ALA A 198 -7.32 -29.50 0.96
CA ALA A 198 -6.74 -28.26 1.47
C ALA A 198 -6.10 -28.44 2.87
N LEU A 199 -6.75 -29.22 3.76
CA LEU A 199 -6.20 -29.54 5.08
C LEU A 199 -4.88 -30.33 5.02
N ILE A 200 -4.67 -31.15 3.98
CA ILE A 200 -3.42 -31.90 3.82
C ILE A 200 -2.23 -30.95 3.70
N TRP A 201 -2.37 -29.83 3.00
CA TRP A 201 -1.34 -28.81 2.94
C TRP A 201 -0.99 -28.25 4.32
N ALA A 202 -1.98 -28.00 5.17
CA ALA A 202 -1.72 -27.56 6.54
C ALA A 202 -0.89 -28.59 7.33
N TYR A 203 -1.23 -29.87 7.18
CA TYR A 203 -0.50 -30.96 7.84
C TYR A 203 0.93 -31.11 7.32
N LEU A 204 1.18 -30.84 6.03
CA LEU A 204 2.54 -30.79 5.48
C LEU A 204 3.35 -29.68 6.15
N GLY A 205 2.76 -28.50 6.37
CA GLY A 205 3.40 -27.40 7.10
C GLY A 205 3.72 -27.75 8.54
N GLU A 206 2.78 -28.34 9.27
CA GLU A 206 3.01 -28.82 10.65
C GLU A 206 4.14 -29.86 10.73
N HIS A 207 4.20 -30.76 9.75
CA HIS A 207 5.26 -31.77 9.67
C HIS A 207 6.63 -31.15 9.40
N GLU A 208 6.73 -30.19 8.47
CA GLU A 208 7.95 -29.42 8.21
C GLU A 208 8.44 -28.70 9.48
N GLN A 209 7.53 -28.04 10.21
CA GLN A 209 7.90 -27.32 11.44
C GLN A 209 8.45 -28.27 12.51
N ALA A 210 7.83 -29.44 12.66
CA ALA A 210 8.30 -30.47 13.59
C ALA A 210 9.71 -30.96 13.25
N GLU A 211 10.07 -31.08 11.97
CA GLU A 211 11.43 -31.41 11.52
C GLU A 211 12.45 -30.28 11.78
N ARG A 212 12.03 -29.02 11.64
CA ARG A 212 12.91 -27.83 11.76
C ARG A 212 13.11 -27.32 13.19
N GLY A 213 12.37 -27.84 14.18
CA GLY A 213 12.55 -27.50 15.61
C GLY A 213 12.23 -26.04 15.98
N LYS A 214 11.42 -25.34 15.18
CA LYS A 214 11.02 -23.94 15.40
C LYS A 214 9.50 -23.81 15.55
N ASN A 215 9.04 -23.09 16.57
CA ASN A 215 7.65 -22.67 16.73
C ASN A 215 7.39 -21.42 15.87
N GLY A 216 7.14 -21.60 14.57
CA GLY A 216 6.71 -20.55 13.66
C GLY A 216 5.18 -20.48 13.54
N LEU A 217 4.64 -19.30 13.22
CA LEU A 217 3.19 -19.04 13.10
C LEU A 217 2.56 -19.52 11.77
N SER A 218 3.34 -20.06 10.81
CA SER A 218 2.82 -20.49 9.51
C SER A 218 2.31 -21.93 9.54
N HIS A 219 1.00 -22.15 9.57
CA HIS A 219 0.39 -23.48 9.43
C HIS A 219 0.59 -24.11 8.02
N MET A 220 1.30 -23.45 7.11
CA MET A 220 1.54 -23.89 5.73
C MET A 220 3.00 -24.22 5.49
N PRO A 221 3.31 -25.19 4.59
CA PRO A 221 4.68 -25.51 4.22
C PRO A 221 5.29 -24.37 3.40
N SER A 222 6.61 -24.25 3.45
CA SER A 222 7.30 -23.28 2.59
C SER A 222 7.45 -23.82 1.17
N PHE A 223 7.28 -22.95 0.17
CA PHE A 223 7.46 -23.30 -1.24
C PHE A 223 8.83 -23.94 -1.49
N ASP A 224 9.90 -23.27 -1.03
CA ASP A 224 11.29 -23.74 -1.12
C ASP A 224 11.57 -25.07 -0.39
N HIS A 225 10.70 -25.48 0.55
CA HIS A 225 10.85 -26.78 1.21
C HIS A 225 10.27 -27.92 0.38
N LEU A 226 9.23 -27.61 -0.40
CA LEU A 226 8.55 -28.56 -1.27
C LEU A 226 9.26 -28.68 -2.62
N ASP A 227 9.71 -27.57 -3.20
CA ASP A 227 10.58 -27.50 -4.39
C ASP A 227 12.01 -27.92 -4.00
N LYS A 228 12.26 -29.22 -3.99
CA LYS A 228 13.52 -29.81 -3.53
C LYS A 228 14.63 -29.69 -4.54
N ASP A 229 14.28 -29.77 -5.82
CA ASP A 229 15.26 -29.67 -6.90
C ASP A 229 15.53 -28.21 -7.31
N GLN A 230 14.81 -27.25 -6.71
CA GLN A 230 14.91 -25.81 -6.94
C GLN A 230 14.61 -25.45 -8.39
N SER A 231 13.67 -26.18 -9.01
CA SER A 231 13.23 -25.95 -10.38
C SER A 231 12.37 -24.69 -10.52
N GLY A 232 11.87 -24.15 -9.40
CA GLY A 232 10.97 -22.99 -9.36
C GLY A 232 9.49 -23.36 -9.50
N VAL A 233 9.17 -24.66 -9.56
CA VAL A 233 7.82 -25.22 -9.57
C VAL A 233 7.79 -26.45 -8.67
N ILE A 234 6.64 -26.77 -8.07
CA ILE A 234 6.46 -28.00 -7.31
C ILE A 234 5.77 -29.03 -8.19
N ASP A 235 6.40 -30.19 -8.38
CA ASP A 235 5.88 -31.24 -9.24
C ASP A 235 5.11 -32.36 -8.51
N PHE A 236 4.54 -33.27 -9.31
CA PHE A 236 3.77 -34.40 -8.79
C PHE A 236 4.56 -35.32 -7.87
N ASP A 237 5.83 -35.60 -8.19
CA ASP A 237 6.66 -36.50 -7.42
C ASP A 237 7.11 -35.86 -6.10
N GLU A 238 7.32 -34.54 -6.08
CA GLU A 238 7.62 -33.76 -4.88
C GLU A 238 6.45 -33.76 -3.88
N ILE A 239 5.23 -33.49 -4.36
CA ILE A 239 4.02 -33.59 -3.51
C ILE A 239 3.80 -35.03 -3.03
N LYS A 240 3.96 -36.01 -3.92
CA LYS A 240 3.83 -37.43 -3.58
C LYS A 240 4.80 -37.82 -2.46
N GLU A 241 6.05 -37.39 -2.54
CA GLU A 241 7.03 -37.67 -1.51
C GLU A 241 6.69 -36.97 -0.19
N ALA A 242 6.28 -35.70 -0.23
CA ALA A 242 5.90 -34.92 0.95
C ALA A 242 4.73 -35.58 1.70
N VAL A 243 3.68 -35.97 0.97
CA VAL A 243 2.49 -36.65 1.53
C VAL A 243 2.83 -38.06 2.02
N GLN A 244 3.71 -38.78 1.32
CA GLN A 244 4.16 -40.11 1.75
C GLN A 244 4.94 -40.06 3.07
N LYS A 245 5.72 -38.99 3.31
CA LYS A 245 6.39 -38.75 4.61
C LYS A 245 5.39 -38.45 5.71
N LEU A 246 4.42 -37.57 5.46
CA LEU A 246 3.38 -37.19 6.41
C LEU A 246 2.60 -38.41 6.94
N LEU A 247 2.40 -39.43 6.12
CA LEU A 247 1.58 -40.61 6.43
C LEU A 247 2.36 -41.82 6.99
N GLY A 248 3.69 -41.72 7.19
CA GLY A 248 4.48 -42.68 8.00
C GLY A 248 5.60 -43.44 7.26
N GLY A 249 6.83 -42.92 7.33
CA GLY A 249 8.03 -43.37 6.60
C GLY A 249 8.33 -44.88 6.52
N GLU A 250 9.04 -45.25 5.44
CA GLU A 250 9.60 -46.55 4.99
C GLU A 250 8.75 -47.85 5.11
N ASN A 251 7.68 -47.91 5.91
CA ASN A 251 6.79 -49.07 6.06
C ASN A 251 5.28 -48.71 6.06
N GLY A 252 4.90 -47.46 5.74
CA GLY A 252 3.51 -46.97 5.72
C GLY A 252 2.76 -47.14 4.41
N VAL A 253 1.44 -46.90 4.47
CA VAL A 253 0.45 -47.01 3.37
C VAL A 253 0.93 -46.28 2.12
N LYS A 254 0.94 -46.95 0.95
CA LYS A 254 1.24 -46.29 -0.33
C LYS A 254 0.21 -45.21 -0.59
N VAL A 255 0.64 -43.99 -0.85
CA VAL A 255 -0.24 -42.88 -1.26
C VAL A 255 -0.70 -43.14 -2.70
N PRO A 256 -2.01 -43.31 -2.94
CA PRO A 256 -2.53 -43.47 -4.30
C PRO A 256 -2.31 -42.20 -5.11
N GLU A 257 -2.01 -42.35 -6.40
CA GLU A 257 -1.70 -41.21 -7.28
C GLU A 257 -2.84 -40.19 -7.37
N PHE A 258 -4.10 -40.65 -7.37
CA PHE A 258 -5.25 -39.75 -7.43
C PHE A 258 -5.37 -38.83 -6.19
N VAL A 259 -4.82 -39.22 -5.03
CA VAL A 259 -4.79 -38.36 -3.83
C VAL A 259 -3.84 -37.20 -4.07
N VAL A 260 -2.66 -37.50 -4.63
CA VAL A 260 -1.67 -36.49 -5.01
C VAL A 260 -2.26 -35.55 -6.06
N GLN A 261 -2.95 -36.10 -7.07
CA GLN A 261 -3.64 -35.28 -8.09
C GLN A 261 -4.69 -34.36 -7.47
N ASN A 262 -5.52 -34.86 -6.56
CA ASN A 262 -6.53 -34.04 -5.89
C ASN A 262 -5.93 -32.96 -4.99
N ILE A 263 -4.76 -33.20 -4.38
CA ILE A 263 -4.02 -32.19 -3.63
C ILE A 263 -3.44 -31.15 -4.58
N MET A 264 -2.83 -31.57 -5.69
CA MET A 264 -2.27 -30.65 -6.68
C MET A 264 -3.36 -29.76 -7.30
N HIS A 265 -4.48 -30.32 -7.72
CA HIS A 265 -5.60 -29.54 -8.29
C HIS A 265 -6.21 -28.50 -7.32
N THR A 266 -5.91 -28.55 -6.02
CA THR A 266 -6.34 -27.46 -5.10
C THR A 266 -5.52 -26.19 -5.25
N VAL A 267 -4.34 -26.29 -5.88
CA VAL A 267 -3.36 -25.21 -5.98
C VAL A 267 -3.02 -24.90 -7.43
N ASP A 268 -2.84 -25.93 -8.25
CA ASP A 268 -2.62 -25.89 -9.70
C ASP A 268 -3.87 -25.27 -10.38
N ALA A 269 -3.87 -23.95 -10.49
CA ALA A 269 -5.00 -23.16 -10.94
C ALA A 269 -5.11 -23.19 -12.47
N ASN A 270 -3.96 -23.27 -13.15
CA ASN A 270 -3.87 -23.29 -14.60
C ASN A 270 -4.00 -24.72 -15.20
N ASN A 271 -3.99 -25.76 -14.35
CA ASN A 271 -4.04 -27.19 -14.68
C ASN A 271 -2.89 -27.65 -15.59
N ASP A 272 -1.68 -27.10 -15.41
CA ASP A 272 -0.49 -27.48 -16.17
C ASP A 272 0.24 -28.70 -15.58
N GLY A 273 -0.21 -29.17 -14.41
CA GLY A 273 0.34 -30.34 -13.72
C GLY A 273 1.56 -30.04 -12.86
N THR A 274 1.88 -28.75 -12.67
CA THR A 274 2.89 -28.25 -11.73
C THR A 274 2.27 -27.13 -10.87
N ILE A 275 2.96 -26.71 -9.81
CA ILE A 275 2.53 -25.62 -8.96
C ILE A 275 3.63 -24.57 -8.92
N ASP A 276 3.39 -23.40 -9.51
CA ASP A 276 4.34 -22.29 -9.40
C ASP A 276 4.17 -21.49 -8.10
N ALA A 277 5.13 -20.61 -7.80
CA ALA A 277 5.10 -19.81 -6.58
C ALA A 277 3.87 -18.88 -6.50
N SER A 278 3.33 -18.43 -7.64
CA SER A 278 2.14 -17.58 -7.70
C SER A 278 0.90 -18.38 -7.33
N GLU A 279 0.74 -19.57 -7.91
CA GLU A 279 -0.34 -20.52 -7.61
C GLU A 279 -0.30 -20.95 -6.15
N PHE A 280 0.89 -21.32 -5.65
CA PHE A 280 1.09 -21.69 -4.25
C PHE A 280 0.76 -20.55 -3.30
N ASN A 281 1.23 -19.33 -3.57
CA ASN A 281 0.94 -18.17 -2.75
C ASN A 281 -0.56 -17.83 -2.79
N ALA A 282 -1.20 -17.84 -3.96
CA ALA A 282 -2.64 -17.60 -4.08
C ALA A 282 -3.44 -18.59 -3.23
N PHE A 283 -3.06 -19.87 -3.25
CA PHE A 283 -3.67 -20.89 -2.40
C PHE A 283 -3.38 -20.68 -0.92
N VAL A 284 -2.14 -20.37 -0.53
CA VAL A 284 -1.79 -20.07 0.87
C VAL A 284 -2.61 -18.90 1.39
N LEU A 285 -2.83 -17.86 0.59
CA LEU A 285 -3.66 -16.71 0.94
C LEU A 285 -5.12 -17.09 1.09
N PHE A 286 -5.68 -17.85 0.14
CA PHE A 286 -7.05 -18.38 0.23
C PHE A 286 -7.24 -19.24 1.50
N PHE A 287 -6.29 -20.13 1.78
CA PHE A 287 -6.34 -21.03 2.92
C PHE A 287 -6.15 -20.31 4.26
N GLN A 288 -5.30 -19.28 4.31
CA GLN A 288 -5.16 -18.40 5.46
C GLN A 288 -6.45 -17.63 5.73
N GLN A 289 -7.12 -17.09 4.70
CA GLN A 289 -8.43 -16.44 4.87
C GLN A 289 -9.48 -17.40 5.45
N MET A 290 -9.54 -18.66 4.98
CA MET A 290 -10.43 -19.69 5.53
C MET A 290 -10.09 -20.04 6.99
N ASN A 291 -8.81 -20.20 7.34
CA ASN A 291 -8.39 -20.56 8.70
C ASN A 291 -8.38 -19.41 9.71
N THR A 292 -8.25 -18.17 9.26
CA THR A 292 -8.38 -16.98 10.12
C THR A 292 -9.79 -16.91 10.70
N PHE A 293 -10.80 -17.41 9.97
CA PHE A 293 -12.17 -17.60 10.49
C PHE A 293 -12.21 -18.56 11.69
N ASN A 294 -11.39 -19.62 11.73
CA ASN A 294 -11.37 -20.62 12.81
C ASN A 294 -10.63 -20.19 14.09
N LYS A 295 -9.72 -19.20 14.03
CA LYS A 295 -9.06 -18.65 15.23
C LYS A 295 -9.96 -17.68 16.03
N THR A 296 -10.97 -17.09 15.40
CA THR A 296 -11.84 -16.05 16.01
C THR A 296 -12.86 -16.55 17.04
N MET A 297 -12.83 -17.83 17.42
CA MET A 297 -13.85 -18.40 18.31
C MET A 297 -13.62 -18.12 19.82
N ASN A 298 -12.43 -17.68 20.26
CA ASN A 298 -12.15 -17.45 21.68
C ASN A 298 -11.54 -16.09 22.05
N ASP A 299 -10.92 -15.36 21.11
CA ASP A 299 -10.34 -14.03 21.35
C ASP A 299 -11.17 -12.91 20.67
N CYS A 300 -11.16 -11.71 21.26
CA CYS A 300 -11.64 -10.51 20.58
C CYS A 300 -10.44 -9.91 19.84
N ARG A 301 -10.51 -9.79 18.51
CA ARG A 301 -9.42 -9.28 17.67
C ARG A 301 -9.87 -8.06 16.87
N PHE A 302 -9.02 -7.03 16.86
CA PHE A 302 -9.11 -5.87 15.98
C PHE A 302 -7.87 -5.81 15.11
N ARG A 303 -8.05 -5.63 13.80
CA ARG A 303 -6.93 -5.58 12.86
C ARG A 303 -6.80 -4.21 12.21
N ILE A 304 -5.58 -3.73 12.13
CA ILE A 304 -5.19 -2.53 11.39
C ILE A 304 -4.23 -2.97 10.28
N ILE A 305 -4.53 -2.60 9.04
CA ILE A 305 -3.57 -2.65 7.93
C ILE A 305 -3.20 -1.22 7.59
N PHE A 306 -1.93 -0.84 7.69
CA PHE A 306 -1.54 0.55 7.43
C PHE A 306 -0.27 0.68 6.60
N VAL A 307 -0.20 1.80 5.90
CA VAL A 307 0.98 2.33 5.19
C VAL A 307 1.12 3.82 5.56
N ASN A 308 2.29 4.44 5.37
CA ASN A 308 2.49 5.88 5.57
C ASN A 308 3.31 6.50 4.43
N ASP A 309 3.27 7.83 4.31
CA ASP A 309 4.10 8.64 3.42
C ASP A 309 4.13 8.10 1.98
N VAL A 310 2.98 8.15 1.30
CA VAL A 310 2.79 7.53 -0.01
C VAL A 310 2.66 8.60 -1.08
N TYR A 311 3.73 8.86 -1.81
CA TYR A 311 3.79 9.94 -2.80
C TYR A 311 3.53 9.44 -4.23
N GLU A 312 3.87 8.18 -4.51
CA GLU A 312 3.77 7.58 -5.83
C GLU A 312 2.68 6.49 -5.91
N LEU A 313 2.02 6.38 -7.06
CA LEU A 313 0.92 5.41 -7.25
C LEU A 313 1.38 3.96 -7.46
N GLY A 314 2.66 3.75 -7.76
CA GLY A 314 3.20 2.50 -8.31
C GLY A 314 2.91 1.24 -7.50
N MET A 315 2.84 1.35 -6.16
CA MET A 315 2.64 0.19 -5.27
C MET A 315 1.17 -0.09 -4.95
N PHE A 316 0.23 0.79 -5.30
CA PHE A 316 -1.19 0.59 -4.99
C PHE A 316 -1.79 -0.72 -5.56
N PRO A 317 -1.47 -1.15 -6.80
CA PRO A 317 -1.98 -2.43 -7.31
C PRO A 317 -1.51 -3.64 -6.49
N HIS A 318 -0.29 -3.61 -5.96
CA HIS A 318 0.24 -4.65 -5.08
C HIS A 318 -0.38 -4.55 -3.67
N LEU A 319 -0.52 -3.33 -3.16
CA LEU A 319 -1.16 -3.04 -1.87
C LEU A 319 -2.61 -3.52 -1.84
N ASP A 320 -3.33 -3.45 -2.97
CA ASP A 320 -4.69 -3.97 -3.09
C ASP A 320 -4.77 -5.46 -2.75
N ASN A 321 -3.90 -6.27 -3.34
CA ASN A 321 -3.85 -7.69 -3.05
C ASN A 321 -3.30 -8.00 -1.66
N LEU A 322 -2.35 -7.20 -1.15
CA LEU A 322 -1.89 -7.32 0.25
C LEU A 322 -3.04 -7.08 1.23
N ILE A 323 -3.83 -6.03 1.05
CA ILE A 323 -4.98 -5.73 1.91
C ILE A 323 -5.98 -6.87 1.81
N ARG A 324 -6.40 -7.27 0.60
CA ARG A 324 -7.36 -8.38 0.39
C ARG A 324 -6.89 -9.67 1.07
N ALA A 325 -5.62 -10.03 0.91
CA ALA A 325 -5.02 -11.20 1.52
C ALA A 325 -5.11 -11.21 3.05
N ASN A 326 -5.01 -10.03 3.67
CA ASN A 326 -4.92 -9.87 5.12
C ASN A 326 -6.22 -9.40 5.78
N MET A 327 -7.32 -9.29 5.01
CA MET A 327 -8.64 -8.95 5.54
C MET A 327 -9.16 -10.03 6.49
N ALA A 328 -9.77 -9.59 7.60
CA ALA A 328 -10.45 -10.40 8.59
C ALA A 328 -11.65 -9.61 9.15
N PRO A 329 -12.56 -10.23 9.93
CA PRO A 329 -13.54 -9.47 10.70
C PRO A 329 -12.85 -8.42 11.57
N ASN A 330 -13.48 -7.24 11.71
CA ASN A 330 -12.93 -6.10 12.46
C ASN A 330 -11.57 -5.59 11.94
N THR A 331 -11.33 -5.66 10.63
CA THR A 331 -10.17 -5.03 9.97
C THR A 331 -10.49 -3.63 9.48
N ILE A 332 -9.57 -2.68 9.71
CA ILE A 332 -9.56 -1.35 9.10
C ILE A 332 -8.25 -1.07 8.35
N THR A 333 -8.28 -0.09 7.47
CA THR A 333 -7.13 0.39 6.70
C THR A 333 -6.80 1.85 7.04
N MET A 334 -5.52 2.18 7.20
CA MET A 334 -5.06 3.50 7.63
C MET A 334 -3.91 4.05 6.77
N LEU A 335 -3.88 5.37 6.59
CA LEU A 335 -2.75 6.10 6.01
C LEU A 335 -2.54 7.45 6.74
N PRO A 336 -1.56 7.56 7.67
CA PRO A 336 -1.37 8.74 8.50
C PRO A 336 -0.56 9.85 7.78
N GLY A 337 -1.19 10.59 6.86
CA GLY A 337 -0.63 11.82 6.30
C GLY A 337 0.43 11.62 5.22
N ASP A 338 0.76 12.72 4.54
CA ASP A 338 1.71 12.82 3.42
C ASP A 338 1.40 11.86 2.27
N PHE A 339 0.29 12.12 1.60
CA PHE A 339 -0.11 11.36 0.41
C PHE A 339 -0.67 12.23 -0.71
N VAL A 340 -1.25 13.39 -0.38
CA VAL A 340 -1.78 14.30 -1.41
C VAL A 340 -0.63 14.92 -2.22
N ALA A 341 0.52 15.13 -1.58
CA ALA A 341 1.74 15.70 -2.13
C ALA A 341 2.96 15.27 -1.27
N PRO A 342 4.21 15.48 -1.74
CA PRO A 342 4.59 15.99 -3.05
C PRO A 342 4.91 14.85 -4.02
N SER A 343 4.37 14.95 -5.23
CA SER A 343 4.70 14.06 -6.34
C SER A 343 4.54 14.78 -7.68
N LEU A 344 5.09 14.20 -8.76
CA LEU A 344 4.91 14.80 -10.10
C LEU A 344 3.44 14.92 -10.44
N LEU A 345 2.73 13.85 -10.12
CA LEU A 345 1.31 13.74 -10.39
C LEU A 345 0.57 14.83 -9.61
N SER A 346 0.88 15.00 -8.31
CA SER A 346 0.24 16.04 -7.49
C SER A 346 0.47 17.47 -7.99
N SER A 347 1.62 17.76 -8.62
CA SER A 347 1.85 19.06 -9.26
C SER A 347 0.88 19.31 -10.41
N LEU A 348 0.50 18.25 -11.14
CA LEU A 348 -0.37 18.29 -12.32
C LEU A 348 -1.86 18.19 -11.97
N ASP A 349 -2.22 17.28 -11.07
CA ASP A 349 -3.60 16.90 -10.78
C ASP A 349 -4.09 17.29 -9.38
N LYS A 350 -3.21 17.92 -8.59
CA LYS A 350 -3.47 18.34 -7.20
C LYS A 350 -4.00 17.20 -6.31
N GLY A 351 -3.42 16.01 -6.46
CA GLY A 351 -3.66 14.83 -5.61
C GLY A 351 -4.85 13.97 -6.04
N LYS A 352 -5.49 14.28 -7.17
CA LYS A 352 -6.73 13.60 -7.62
C LYS A 352 -6.52 12.11 -7.88
N GLY A 353 -5.45 11.74 -8.58
CA GLY A 353 -5.10 10.34 -8.87
C GLY A 353 -4.80 9.55 -7.61
N MET A 354 -4.16 10.18 -6.61
CA MET A 354 -3.94 9.55 -5.30
C MET A 354 -5.26 9.20 -4.60
N ILE A 355 -6.17 10.18 -4.48
CA ILE A 355 -7.47 9.96 -3.83
C ILE A 355 -8.29 8.87 -4.54
N ASP A 356 -8.27 8.82 -5.88
CA ASP A 356 -8.97 7.76 -6.62
C ASP A 356 -8.38 6.37 -6.36
N MET A 357 -7.05 6.23 -6.31
CA MET A 357 -6.39 4.96 -5.99
C MET A 357 -6.67 4.53 -4.54
N MET A 358 -6.58 5.46 -3.58
CA MET A 358 -6.91 5.21 -2.16
C MET A 358 -8.35 4.76 -1.97
N ASN A 359 -9.28 5.28 -2.77
CA ASN A 359 -10.70 4.89 -2.72
C ASN A 359 -10.98 3.47 -3.27
N ARG A 360 -10.02 2.83 -3.94
CA ARG A 360 -10.19 1.54 -4.63
C ARG A 360 -9.46 0.38 -3.96
N VAL A 361 -8.30 0.66 -3.38
CA VAL A 361 -7.38 -0.35 -2.85
C VAL A 361 -8.06 -1.27 -1.81
N GLY A 362 -7.76 -2.56 -1.85
CA GLY A 362 -8.30 -3.57 -0.93
C GLY A 362 -9.79 -3.87 -1.11
N GLY A 363 -10.46 -3.26 -2.09
CA GLY A 363 -11.92 -3.32 -2.28
C GLY A 363 -12.73 -2.52 -1.25
N CYS A 364 -12.14 -2.13 -0.12
CA CYS A 364 -12.74 -1.28 0.91
C CYS A 364 -12.18 0.16 0.93
N GLY A 365 -11.12 0.42 0.17
CA GLY A 365 -10.37 1.68 0.21
C GLY A 365 -9.53 1.84 1.48
N ILE A 366 -8.73 2.91 1.53
CA ILE A 366 -8.19 3.43 2.80
C ILE A 366 -9.35 4.07 3.56
N GLN A 367 -9.51 3.70 4.83
CA GLN A 367 -10.68 4.11 5.62
C GLN A 367 -10.43 5.31 6.52
N TYR A 368 -9.22 5.45 7.07
CA TYR A 368 -8.89 6.55 7.99
C TYR A 368 -7.55 7.18 7.65
N VAL A 369 -7.53 8.51 7.64
CA VAL A 369 -6.33 9.31 7.40
C VAL A 369 -6.26 10.47 8.39
N CYS A 370 -5.08 11.02 8.59
CA CYS A 370 -4.90 12.35 9.21
C CYS A 370 -4.07 13.24 8.27
N PHE A 371 -3.94 14.51 8.61
CA PHE A 371 -3.02 15.38 7.90
C PHE A 371 -1.57 14.99 8.18
N GLY A 372 -0.75 15.03 7.14
CA GLY A 372 0.70 15.23 7.17
C GLY A 372 1.04 16.66 6.78
N ASN A 373 2.33 17.00 6.80
CA ASN A 373 2.76 18.37 6.51
C ASN A 373 2.60 18.72 5.03
N HIS A 374 2.73 17.75 4.13
CA HIS A 374 2.69 17.98 2.69
C HIS A 374 1.28 18.12 2.10
N GLU A 375 0.21 17.80 2.84
CA GLU A 375 -1.16 18.12 2.41
C GLU A 375 -1.36 19.63 2.13
N ASN A 376 -0.54 20.50 2.72
CA ASN A 376 -0.55 21.96 2.51
C ASN A 376 0.21 22.43 1.26
N ASP A 377 0.87 21.54 0.53
CA ASP A 377 1.65 21.90 -0.65
C ASP A 377 0.77 22.23 -1.86
N ILE A 378 -0.49 21.78 -1.85
CA ILE A 378 -1.48 22.15 -2.86
C ILE A 378 -2.34 23.33 -2.38
N PRO A 379 -2.97 24.10 -3.29
CA PRO A 379 -3.91 25.16 -2.90
C PRO A 379 -5.02 24.64 -1.98
N ILE A 380 -5.41 25.43 -0.98
CA ILE A 380 -6.37 25.02 0.07
C ILE A 380 -7.73 24.62 -0.51
N GLU A 381 -8.15 25.25 -1.61
CA GLU A 381 -9.36 24.92 -2.36
C GLU A 381 -9.27 23.52 -2.96
N ALA A 382 -8.12 23.16 -3.55
CA ALA A 382 -7.90 21.83 -4.08
C ALA A 382 -7.84 20.79 -2.95
N LEU A 383 -7.19 21.09 -1.83
CA LEU A 383 -7.18 20.20 -0.65
C LEU A 383 -8.61 19.93 -0.15
N ARG A 384 -9.45 20.96 -0.06
CA ARG A 384 -10.87 20.82 0.33
C ARG A 384 -11.66 19.93 -0.63
N GLU A 385 -11.40 20.03 -1.93
CA GLU A 385 -11.99 19.12 -2.92
C GLU A 385 -11.52 17.68 -2.70
N ARG A 386 -10.21 17.46 -2.51
CA ARG A 386 -9.64 16.12 -2.26
C ARG A 386 -10.22 15.49 -0.99
N ILE A 387 -10.43 16.28 0.07
CA ILE A 387 -11.12 15.84 1.28
C ILE A 387 -12.56 15.38 0.96
N GLY A 388 -13.28 16.11 0.11
CA GLY A 388 -14.65 15.77 -0.29
C GLY A 388 -14.75 14.56 -1.24
N GLU A 389 -13.71 14.29 -2.03
CA GLU A 389 -13.63 13.14 -2.94
C GLU A 389 -13.21 11.84 -2.24
N PHE A 390 -12.52 11.94 -1.11
CA PHE A 390 -12.12 10.79 -0.32
C PHE A 390 -13.33 10.11 0.32
N LYS A 391 -13.45 8.79 0.14
CA LYS A 391 -14.58 8.00 0.66
C LYS A 391 -14.39 7.57 2.11
N GLY A 392 -13.16 7.58 2.60
CA GLY A 392 -12.84 7.35 4.01
C GLY A 392 -13.05 8.61 4.87
N GLU A 393 -12.56 8.58 6.10
CA GLU A 393 -12.72 9.67 7.06
C GLU A 393 -11.35 10.31 7.38
N TRP A 394 -11.28 11.63 7.23
CA TRP A 394 -10.18 12.44 7.72
C TRP A 394 -10.39 12.73 9.21
N ILE A 395 -9.39 12.43 10.04
CA ILE A 395 -9.41 12.75 11.47
C ILE A 395 -8.41 13.87 11.74
N ASN A 396 -8.90 14.98 12.29
CA ASN A 396 -8.11 16.17 12.61
C ASN A 396 -8.24 16.52 14.09
N SER A 397 -7.32 16.02 14.90
CA SER A 397 -7.40 16.15 16.35
C SER A 397 -6.80 17.43 16.91
N ASN A 398 -5.78 18.01 16.26
CA ASN A 398 -4.99 19.09 16.83
C ASN A 398 -4.89 20.37 15.98
N MET A 399 -5.65 20.49 14.88
CA MET A 399 -5.74 21.73 14.09
C MET A 399 -7.18 22.27 14.08
N PRO A 400 -7.68 22.84 15.20
CA PRO A 400 -9.09 23.26 15.34
C PRO A 400 -9.50 24.41 14.43
N GLY A 401 -8.56 25.21 13.93
CA GLY A 401 -8.84 26.28 12.96
C GLY A 401 -9.19 25.80 11.56
N PHE A 402 -9.04 24.51 11.26
CA PHE A 402 -9.47 23.94 9.98
C PHE A 402 -10.97 23.60 10.05
N THR A 403 -11.81 24.57 9.67
CA THR A 403 -13.26 24.47 9.87
C THR A 403 -14.05 24.13 8.61
N GLU A 404 -13.42 24.15 7.43
CA GLU A 404 -14.10 23.96 6.15
C GLU A 404 -13.30 23.01 5.24
N PRO A 405 -13.82 21.79 4.97
CA PRO A 405 -14.97 21.19 5.65
C PRO A 405 -14.66 20.92 7.12
N ALA A 406 -15.70 20.84 7.96
CA ALA A 406 -15.53 20.44 9.35
C ALA A 406 -15.16 18.96 9.42
N LEU A 407 -14.05 18.65 10.10
CA LEU A 407 -13.53 17.30 10.26
C LEU A 407 -13.69 16.81 11.70
N PRO A 408 -13.94 15.51 11.94
CA PRO A 408 -14.03 14.96 13.28
C PRO A 408 -12.68 15.04 14.00
N GLU A 409 -12.73 15.39 15.29
CA GLU A 409 -11.56 15.43 16.16
C GLU A 409 -11.08 14.03 16.54
N TYR A 410 -11.97 13.04 16.53
CA TYR A 410 -11.70 11.63 16.82
C TYR A 410 -12.79 10.74 16.21
N ARG A 411 -12.49 9.44 16.11
CA ARG A 411 -13.45 8.40 15.72
C ARG A 411 -13.53 7.30 16.77
N ILE A 412 -14.74 6.85 17.08
CA ILE A 412 -14.97 5.68 17.94
C ILE A 412 -15.46 4.52 17.07
N LEU A 413 -14.77 3.39 17.14
CA LEU A 413 -15.18 2.15 16.51
C LEU A 413 -15.70 1.19 17.58
N GLU A 414 -16.85 0.58 17.31
CA GLU A 414 -17.36 -0.52 18.11
C GLU A 414 -17.11 -1.82 17.33
N ILE A 415 -16.39 -2.75 17.96
CA ILE A 415 -16.14 -4.06 17.39
C ILE A 415 -16.77 -5.14 18.25
N GLU A 416 -17.22 -6.21 17.61
CA GLU A 416 -17.77 -7.38 18.26
C GLU A 416 -17.05 -8.63 17.76
N ALA A 417 -16.34 -9.32 18.66
CA ALA A 417 -15.64 -10.58 18.37
C ALA A 417 -15.44 -11.38 19.66
N GLY A 418 -15.46 -12.71 19.57
CA GLY A 418 -15.32 -13.60 20.74
C GLY A 418 -16.37 -13.37 21.83
N GLY A 419 -17.57 -12.91 21.47
CA GLY A 419 -18.64 -12.56 22.43
C GLY A 419 -18.39 -11.28 23.24
N GLN A 420 -17.38 -10.50 22.89
CA GLN A 420 -17.03 -9.23 23.55
C GLN A 420 -17.33 -8.05 22.63
N LYS A 421 -17.81 -6.96 23.22
CA LYS A 421 -17.88 -5.64 22.57
C LYS A 421 -16.75 -4.78 23.06
N ARG A 422 -15.97 -4.19 22.14
CA ARG A 422 -14.88 -3.27 22.46
C ARG A 422 -15.07 -1.94 21.76
N LYS A 423 -14.69 -0.87 22.45
CA LYS A 423 -14.70 0.51 21.93
C LYS A 423 -13.28 1.00 21.72
N ILE A 424 -12.95 1.36 20.49
CA ILE A 424 -11.61 1.80 20.10
C ILE A 424 -11.71 3.25 19.64
N GLY A 425 -11.01 4.14 20.33
CA GLY A 425 -10.86 5.53 19.91
C GLY A 425 -9.69 5.69 18.94
N ILE A 426 -9.86 6.48 17.89
CA ILE A 426 -8.83 6.84 16.91
C ILE A 426 -8.70 8.37 16.90
N ILE A 427 -7.47 8.86 16.96
CA ILE A 427 -7.13 10.30 16.89
C ILE A 427 -6.07 10.51 15.80
N GLY A 428 -6.04 11.69 15.18
CA GLY A 428 -5.14 12.05 14.09
C GLY A 428 -4.36 13.33 14.41
N LEU A 429 -3.05 13.22 14.54
CA LEU A 429 -2.18 14.26 15.09
C LEU A 429 -1.10 14.67 14.09
N LEU A 430 -1.08 15.94 13.72
CA LEU A 430 -0.07 16.54 12.85
C LEU A 430 1.00 17.27 13.69
N THR A 431 2.27 17.12 13.35
CA THR A 431 3.36 17.91 13.96
C THR A 431 3.09 19.41 13.91
N ILE A 432 3.60 20.14 14.90
CA ILE A 432 3.47 21.61 15.00
C ILE A 432 4.83 22.30 14.85
N ASP A 433 5.84 21.61 14.31
CA ASP A 433 7.14 22.23 14.04
C ASP A 433 6.98 23.38 13.05
N SER A 434 7.15 24.61 13.53
CA SER A 434 7.03 25.83 12.73
C SER A 434 7.99 25.89 11.55
N ASN A 435 9.09 25.12 11.57
CA ASN A 435 10.04 25.08 10.45
C ASN A 435 9.50 24.34 9.22
N LEU A 436 8.45 23.53 9.38
CA LEU A 436 7.81 22.79 8.29
C LEU A 436 6.72 23.60 7.57
N TYR A 437 6.33 24.76 8.11
CA TYR A 437 5.15 25.49 7.65
C TYR A 437 5.46 26.95 7.31
N ARG A 438 4.92 27.42 6.18
CA ARG A 438 4.81 28.84 5.85
C ARG A 438 3.68 29.52 6.64
N VAL A 439 3.78 30.85 6.81
CA VAL A 439 2.68 31.66 7.33
C VAL A 439 1.42 31.45 6.47
N GLY A 440 0.27 31.26 7.10
CA GLY A 440 -0.98 30.95 6.41
C GLY A 440 -1.15 29.48 5.96
N ALA A 441 -0.29 28.55 6.38
CA ALA A 441 -0.45 27.12 6.07
C ALA A 441 -1.83 26.59 6.48
N PHE A 442 -2.38 25.70 5.65
CA PHE A 442 -3.74 25.16 5.74
C PHE A 442 -4.82 26.26 5.79
N GLY A 443 -4.63 27.35 5.05
CA GLY A 443 -5.52 28.50 5.09
C GLY A 443 -5.49 29.25 6.44
N GLY A 444 -4.35 29.22 7.13
CA GLY A 444 -4.14 29.81 8.45
C GLY A 444 -4.51 28.90 9.63
N ALA A 445 -5.04 27.70 9.36
CA ALA A 445 -5.47 26.79 10.42
C ALA A 445 -4.31 26.32 11.33
N MET A 446 -3.10 26.20 10.78
CA MET A 446 -1.91 25.77 11.53
C MET A 446 -1.50 26.74 12.64
N GLU A 447 -1.82 28.03 12.53
CA GLU A 447 -1.55 29.03 13.57
C GLU A 447 -2.36 28.80 14.86
N THR A 448 -3.42 27.99 14.75
CA THR A 448 -4.28 27.60 15.87
C THR A 448 -4.04 26.16 16.33
N ALA A 449 -3.07 25.47 15.73
CA ALA A 449 -2.79 24.08 16.06
C ALA A 449 -2.33 23.96 17.52
N THR A 450 -2.85 22.95 18.22
CA THR A 450 -2.51 22.67 19.61
C THR A 450 -1.36 21.66 19.68
N PRO A 451 -0.50 21.70 20.71
CA PRO A 451 0.59 20.75 20.87
C PRO A 451 0.13 19.30 20.82
N VAL A 452 0.87 18.46 20.08
CA VAL A 452 0.52 17.06 19.82
C VAL A 452 0.28 16.29 21.11
N TYR A 453 1.22 16.37 22.06
CA TYR A 453 1.16 15.61 23.31
C TYR A 453 0.01 16.03 24.23
N GLU A 454 -0.21 17.35 24.36
CA GLU A 454 -1.33 17.89 25.16
C GLU A 454 -2.68 17.49 24.58
N THR A 455 -2.79 17.51 23.25
CA THR A 455 -4.00 17.11 22.52
C THR A 455 -4.26 15.63 22.69
N ALA A 456 -3.24 14.79 22.53
CA ALA A 456 -3.33 13.35 22.71
C ALA A 456 -3.75 12.97 24.14
N GLU A 457 -3.15 13.59 25.16
CA GLU A 457 -3.50 13.35 26.56
C GLU A 457 -4.95 13.74 26.86
N ARG A 458 -5.37 14.93 26.41
CA ARG A 458 -6.76 15.40 26.57
C ARG A 458 -7.75 14.45 25.90
N LEU A 459 -7.52 14.10 24.64
CA LEU A 459 -8.46 13.25 23.88
C LEU A 459 -8.48 11.82 24.40
N LYS A 460 -7.35 11.28 24.83
CA LYS A 460 -7.32 9.99 25.52
C LYS A 460 -8.24 10.01 26.74
N LYS A 461 -8.16 11.05 27.56
CA LYS A 461 -9.01 11.21 28.74
C LYS A 461 -10.50 11.24 28.37
N VAL A 462 -10.88 12.06 27.40
CA VAL A 462 -12.27 12.17 26.91
C VAL A 462 -12.76 10.82 26.39
N LEU A 463 -11.99 10.17 25.53
CA LEU A 463 -12.37 8.89 24.91
C LEU A 463 -12.52 7.76 25.94
N MET A 464 -11.60 7.67 26.89
CA MET A 464 -11.65 6.59 27.89
C MET A 464 -12.64 6.86 29.02
N GLU A 465 -12.65 8.08 29.59
CA GLU A 465 -13.46 8.39 30.77
C GLU A 465 -14.91 8.74 30.41
N GLU A 466 -15.13 9.48 29.32
CA GLU A 466 -16.46 9.97 28.95
C GLU A 466 -17.16 9.04 27.95
N HIS A 467 -16.42 8.49 26.99
CA HIS A 467 -16.98 7.61 25.95
C HIS A 467 -16.81 6.10 26.23
N GLY A 468 -16.03 5.74 27.25
CA GLY A 468 -15.82 4.36 27.66
C GLY A 468 -15.02 3.54 26.64
N CYS A 469 -14.10 4.16 25.90
CA CYS A 469 -13.18 3.43 25.03
C CYS A 469 -12.22 2.57 25.85
N ASP A 470 -12.04 1.31 25.44
CA ASP A 470 -11.07 0.39 26.03
C ASP A 470 -9.64 0.81 25.71
N VAL A 471 -9.42 1.32 24.50
CA VAL A 471 -8.13 1.79 24.01
C VAL A 471 -8.28 3.01 23.09
N VAL A 472 -7.21 3.78 22.98
CA VAL A 472 -7.08 4.87 22.00
C VAL A 472 -5.83 4.62 21.17
N ILE A 473 -5.95 4.74 19.85
CA ILE A 473 -4.90 4.51 18.86
C ILE A 473 -4.61 5.84 18.14
N PRO A 474 -3.49 6.49 18.45
CA PRO A 474 -3.06 7.68 17.73
C PRO A 474 -2.49 7.34 16.35
N MET A 475 -3.01 8.00 15.32
CA MET A 475 -2.33 8.25 14.06
C MET A 475 -1.47 9.50 14.23
N THR A 476 -0.15 9.38 14.07
CA THR A 476 0.80 10.49 14.29
C THR A 476 1.61 10.78 13.04
N HIS A 477 1.74 12.05 12.71
CA HIS A 477 2.58 12.54 11.61
C HIS A 477 3.66 13.48 12.16
N GLN A 478 4.70 12.89 12.75
CA GLN A 478 5.79 13.55 13.48
C GLN A 478 7.05 12.69 13.41
N VAL A 479 8.23 13.27 13.64
CA VAL A 479 9.50 12.51 13.58
C VAL A 479 9.57 11.42 14.65
N MET A 480 10.34 10.36 14.37
CA MET A 480 10.50 9.20 15.25
C MET A 480 11.04 9.60 16.63
N ALA A 481 11.82 10.68 16.72
CA ALA A 481 12.30 11.21 18.00
C ALA A 481 11.14 11.70 18.89
N GLU A 482 10.14 12.34 18.30
CA GLU A 482 8.95 12.86 18.96
C GLU A 482 7.97 11.74 19.33
N ASP A 483 7.77 10.74 18.46
CA ASP A 483 6.97 9.55 18.80
C ASP A 483 7.58 8.77 19.97
N ARG A 484 8.91 8.63 20.01
CA ARG A 484 9.61 8.01 21.15
C ARG A 484 9.43 8.80 22.43
N GLU A 485 9.43 10.13 22.36
CA GLU A 485 9.16 10.98 23.52
C GLU A 485 7.72 10.81 24.00
N MET A 486 6.75 10.83 23.08
CA MET A 486 5.34 10.57 23.38
C MET A 486 5.12 9.21 24.07
N ALA A 487 5.78 8.16 23.59
CA ALA A 487 5.75 6.84 24.23
C ALA A 487 6.37 6.86 25.64
N ARG A 488 7.50 7.57 25.83
CA ARG A 488 8.17 7.70 27.14
C ARG A 488 7.37 8.47 28.18
N LEU A 489 6.44 9.32 27.76
CA LEU A 489 5.49 10.00 28.66
C LEU A 489 4.50 9.02 29.31
N LYS A 490 4.47 7.73 28.89
CA LYS A 490 3.62 6.67 29.45
C LYS A 490 2.15 7.05 29.48
N MET A 491 1.72 7.77 28.44
CA MET A 491 0.33 8.16 28.26
C MET A 491 -0.60 6.95 28.16
N GLY A 492 -0.09 5.74 27.94
CA GLY A 492 -0.85 4.50 28.04
C GLY A 492 -1.57 4.08 26.77
N PHE A 493 -1.13 4.62 25.63
CA PHE A 493 -1.46 4.09 24.31
C PHE A 493 -0.77 2.73 24.12
N PRO A 494 -1.45 1.70 23.60
CA PRO A 494 -0.81 0.42 23.29
C PRO A 494 0.02 0.49 22.00
N LEU A 495 -0.32 1.40 21.10
CA LEU A 495 0.22 1.52 19.74
C LEU A 495 0.13 2.97 19.27
N LEU A 496 1.18 3.45 18.60
CA LEU A 496 1.19 4.61 17.72
C LEU A 496 1.30 4.11 16.27
N VAL A 497 0.34 4.49 15.43
CA VAL A 497 0.40 4.28 13.98
C VAL A 497 1.03 5.54 13.39
N ALA A 498 2.33 5.50 13.15
CA ALA A 498 3.14 6.70 12.97
C ALA A 498 3.67 6.85 11.53
N ALA A 499 3.99 8.09 11.15
CA ALA A 499 4.36 8.52 9.79
C ALA A 499 5.47 9.58 9.81
N HIS A 500 5.70 10.31 8.71
CA HIS A 500 6.71 11.39 8.53
C HIS A 500 8.15 10.92 8.27
N ASP A 501 8.61 9.85 8.92
CA ASP A 501 9.91 9.25 8.59
C ASP A 501 9.76 8.21 7.48
N HIS A 502 10.66 8.25 6.49
CA HIS A 502 10.61 7.38 5.31
C HIS A 502 11.31 6.03 5.50
N ASP A 503 11.95 5.82 6.65
CA ASP A 503 12.52 4.53 7.04
C ASP A 503 11.47 3.70 7.81
N PRO A 504 11.42 2.37 7.63
CA PRO A 504 10.53 1.51 8.43
C PRO A 504 11.04 1.37 9.86
N TYR A 505 10.13 1.54 10.82
CA TYR A 505 10.38 1.36 12.26
C TYR A 505 9.32 0.46 12.87
N CYS A 506 9.74 -0.48 13.71
CA CYS A 506 8.83 -1.29 14.51
C CYS A 506 9.52 -1.59 15.84
N GLU A 507 9.20 -0.79 16.86
CA GLU A 507 9.82 -0.92 18.19
C GLU A 507 8.83 -0.67 19.31
N GLU A 508 9.09 -1.28 20.46
CA GLU A 508 8.32 -1.05 21.68
C GLU A 508 9.12 -0.14 22.62
N VAL A 509 8.50 0.96 23.04
CA VAL A 509 9.07 1.94 23.97
C VAL A 509 8.13 2.09 25.15
N GLU A 510 8.59 1.73 26.36
CA GLU A 510 7.83 1.89 27.60
C GLU A 510 6.41 1.28 27.58
N GLY A 511 6.23 0.16 26.87
CA GLY A 511 4.95 -0.55 26.75
C GLY A 511 3.99 0.03 25.71
N CYS A 512 4.51 0.85 24.79
CA CYS A 512 3.80 1.40 23.64
C CYS A 512 4.56 1.01 22.36
N TRP A 513 3.89 0.36 21.42
CA TRP A 513 4.46 0.07 20.11
C TRP A 513 4.45 1.31 19.22
N ILE A 514 5.54 1.56 18.52
CA ILE A 514 5.65 2.61 17.51
C ILE A 514 5.93 1.90 16.18
N VAL A 515 5.03 2.07 15.21
CA VAL A 515 5.15 1.42 13.90
C VAL A 515 5.12 2.48 12.80
N LYS A 516 6.13 2.44 11.93
CA LYS A 516 6.23 3.18 10.65
C LYS A 516 6.61 2.19 9.56
N THR A 517 5.98 2.30 8.40
CA THR A 517 6.17 1.40 7.26
C THR A 517 7.19 1.88 6.23
N GLY A 518 7.77 3.06 6.44
CA GLY A 518 8.66 3.69 5.47
C GLY A 518 7.87 4.62 4.56
N CYS A 519 8.05 4.53 3.25
CA CYS A 519 7.32 5.36 2.28
C CYS A 519 6.84 4.56 1.05
N ASP A 520 5.98 5.21 0.26
CA ASP A 520 5.47 4.76 -1.04
C ASP A 520 4.80 3.38 -1.03
N ALA A 521 4.23 3.01 0.13
CA ALA A 521 3.60 1.71 0.37
C ALA A 521 4.51 0.53 -0.02
N THR A 522 5.83 0.69 0.03
CA THR A 522 6.80 -0.37 -0.25
C THR A 522 6.73 -1.49 0.78
N GLN A 523 6.41 -1.14 2.03
CA GLN A 523 5.98 -2.06 3.06
C GLN A 523 4.61 -1.65 3.58
N ALA A 524 3.90 -2.62 4.15
CA ALA A 524 2.68 -2.41 4.91
C ALA A 524 2.79 -3.18 6.23
N ALA A 525 2.14 -2.69 7.27
CA ALA A 525 2.05 -3.40 8.54
C ALA A 525 0.64 -3.98 8.71
N VAL A 526 0.57 -5.24 9.14
CA VAL A 526 -0.65 -5.89 9.63
C VAL A 526 -0.52 -6.00 11.14
N ILE A 527 -1.37 -5.30 11.86
CA ILE A 527 -1.34 -5.19 13.32
C ILE A 527 -2.63 -5.74 13.90
N ASP A 528 -2.53 -6.68 14.82
CA ASP A 528 -3.65 -7.20 15.59
C ASP A 528 -3.58 -6.73 17.05
N LEU A 529 -4.67 -6.15 17.54
CA LEU A 529 -4.94 -5.97 18.95
C LEU A 529 -5.81 -7.13 19.42
N VAL A 530 -5.31 -7.91 20.38
CA VAL A 530 -5.92 -9.17 20.82
C VAL A 530 -6.25 -9.12 22.31
N TRP A 531 -7.52 -9.38 22.64
CA TRP A 531 -8.00 -9.57 24.02
C TRP A 531 -8.33 -11.04 24.26
N ALA A 532 -7.62 -11.67 25.19
CA ALA A 532 -7.59 -13.13 25.35
C ALA A 532 -8.79 -13.76 26.09
N ASP A 533 -9.57 -13.00 26.89
CA ASP A 533 -10.73 -13.50 27.64
C ASP A 533 -11.80 -12.39 27.83
N ALA A 534 -13.07 -12.78 27.87
CA ALA A 534 -14.23 -11.94 28.17
C ALA A 534 -14.36 -11.59 29.67
N SER A 535 -13.59 -12.25 30.54
CA SER A 535 -13.67 -12.09 32.00
C SER A 535 -12.96 -10.85 32.58
N THR A 536 -12.21 -10.09 31.77
CA THR A 536 -11.48 -8.89 32.23
C THR A 536 -11.82 -7.62 31.41
N PRO A 537 -12.89 -6.90 31.78
CA PRO A 537 -13.08 -5.52 31.35
C PRO A 537 -11.88 -4.65 31.77
N GLY A 538 -11.25 -3.93 30.83
CA GLY A 538 -10.13 -3.02 31.10
C GLY A 538 -8.70 -3.57 30.92
N ASP A 539 -8.51 -4.82 30.50
CA ASP A 539 -7.18 -5.33 30.16
C ASP A 539 -6.64 -4.71 28.86
N ARG A 540 -5.35 -4.36 28.86
CA ARG A 540 -4.67 -3.89 27.65
C ARG A 540 -4.63 -5.02 26.61
N PRO A 541 -4.88 -4.73 25.32
CA PRO A 541 -4.70 -5.73 24.28
C PRO A 541 -3.23 -6.14 24.18
N LYS A 542 -3.01 -7.40 23.83
CA LYS A 542 -1.73 -7.83 23.27
C LYS A 542 -1.65 -7.29 21.84
N VAL A 543 -0.53 -6.67 21.48
CA VAL A 543 -0.27 -6.17 20.12
C VAL A 543 0.59 -7.19 19.38
N GLU A 544 0.12 -7.65 18.23
CA GLU A 544 0.87 -8.54 17.32
C GLU A 544 1.10 -7.79 16.01
N ILE A 545 2.35 -7.69 15.55
CA ILE A 545 2.71 -6.86 14.40
C ILE A 545 3.43 -7.72 13.37
N GLN A 546 3.06 -7.57 12.10
CA GLN A 546 3.74 -8.15 10.96
C GLN A 546 4.08 -7.05 9.95
N MET A 547 5.36 -6.88 9.66
CA MET A 547 5.84 -6.01 8.58
C MET A 547 5.94 -6.85 7.31
N LEU A 548 5.19 -6.47 6.29
CA LEU A 548 5.09 -7.19 5.03
C LEU A 548 5.65 -6.34 3.90
N ASN A 549 6.40 -6.96 2.99
CA ASN A 549 6.83 -6.30 1.77
C ASN A 549 5.70 -6.35 0.75
N THR A 550 5.23 -5.18 0.32
CA THR A 550 4.07 -5.07 -0.59
C THR A 550 4.35 -5.75 -1.93
N LYS A 551 5.60 -5.75 -2.40
CA LYS A 551 6.00 -6.38 -3.67
C LYS A 551 5.91 -7.91 -3.66
N ASP A 552 5.80 -8.54 -2.50
CA ASP A 552 5.64 -10.00 -2.41
C ASP A 552 4.23 -10.44 -2.88
N TYR A 553 3.31 -9.49 -3.06
CA TYR A 553 1.96 -9.71 -3.58
C TYR A 553 1.91 -9.34 -5.06
N ALA A 554 1.26 -10.16 -5.89
CA ALA A 554 1.06 -9.83 -7.30
C ALA A 554 0.22 -8.55 -7.44
N PRO A 555 0.43 -7.72 -8.47
CA PRO A 555 -0.38 -6.52 -8.68
C PRO A 555 -1.79 -6.88 -9.16
N ASN A 556 -2.80 -6.11 -8.75
CA ASN A 556 -4.14 -6.18 -9.32
C ASN A 556 -4.16 -5.49 -10.69
N GLU A 557 -4.31 -6.27 -11.77
CA GLU A 557 -4.30 -5.80 -13.15
C GLU A 557 -5.33 -4.69 -13.46
N GLU A 558 -6.52 -4.73 -12.85
CA GLU A 558 -7.53 -3.67 -13.03
C GLU A 558 -7.04 -2.33 -12.45
N LEU A 559 -6.40 -2.38 -11.27
CA LEU A 559 -5.83 -1.18 -10.65
C LEU A 559 -4.58 -0.70 -11.38
N VAL A 560 -3.82 -1.60 -12.04
CA VAL A 560 -2.71 -1.21 -12.92
C VAL A 560 -3.22 -0.32 -14.06
N ASP A 561 -4.35 -0.68 -14.68
CA ASP A 561 -4.95 0.13 -15.75
C ASP A 561 -5.42 1.51 -15.27
N VAL A 562 -6.06 1.57 -14.09
CA VAL A 562 -6.49 2.85 -13.48
C VAL A 562 -5.27 3.72 -13.16
N MET A 563 -4.25 3.14 -12.54
CA MET A 563 -2.99 3.81 -12.22
C MET A 563 -2.32 4.37 -13.48
N ASN A 564 -2.20 3.56 -14.55
CA ASN A 564 -1.64 4.00 -15.82
C ASN A 564 -2.48 5.11 -16.48
N GLY A 565 -3.79 5.11 -16.26
CA GLY A 565 -4.68 6.20 -16.65
C GLY A 565 -4.27 7.54 -16.02
N HIS A 566 -4.06 7.56 -14.70
CA HIS A 566 -3.62 8.75 -13.97
C HIS A 566 -2.18 9.15 -14.32
N LEU A 567 -1.27 8.19 -14.40
CA LEU A 567 0.15 8.43 -14.72
C LEU A 567 0.40 8.81 -16.18
N ARG A 568 -0.60 8.78 -17.07
CA ARG A 568 -0.42 9.14 -18.48
C ARG A 568 0.14 10.56 -18.64
N CYS A 569 -0.40 11.52 -17.88
CA CYS A 569 0.07 12.90 -17.90
C CYS A 569 1.53 13.01 -17.43
N VAL A 570 1.92 12.22 -16.44
CA VAL A 570 3.29 12.12 -15.92
C VAL A 570 4.22 11.54 -16.98
N VAL A 571 3.83 10.46 -17.67
CA VAL A 571 4.63 9.82 -18.75
C VAL A 571 4.80 10.76 -19.95
N GLU A 572 3.74 11.45 -20.35
CA GLU A 572 3.79 12.45 -21.42
C GLU A 572 4.68 13.65 -21.06
N MET A 573 4.74 13.99 -19.76
CA MET A 573 5.62 15.04 -19.26
C MET A 573 7.07 14.58 -19.06
N GLU A 574 7.31 13.38 -18.53
CA GLU A 574 8.66 12.83 -18.34
C GLU A 574 9.39 12.64 -19.67
N SER A 575 8.65 12.33 -20.74
CA SER A 575 9.18 12.25 -22.10
C SER A 575 9.36 13.61 -22.79
N ALA A 576 8.96 14.71 -22.15
CA ALA A 576 9.11 16.05 -22.69
C ALA A 576 10.60 16.38 -22.85
N PHE A 577 10.96 16.82 -24.04
CA PHE A 577 12.32 17.20 -24.36
C PHE A 577 12.72 18.49 -23.64
N LEU A 578 13.93 18.48 -23.06
CA LEU A 578 14.51 19.65 -22.42
C LEU A 578 15.64 20.23 -23.27
N CYS A 579 16.66 19.43 -23.61
CA CYS A 579 17.75 19.85 -24.47
C CYS A 579 18.43 18.67 -25.17
N GLU A 580 19.23 18.96 -26.20
CA GLU A 580 20.13 17.97 -26.80
C GLU A 580 21.35 17.73 -25.89
N VAL A 581 21.82 16.49 -25.86
CA VAL A 581 23.12 16.17 -25.25
C VAL A 581 24.23 16.63 -26.20
N PRO A 582 25.22 17.40 -25.73
CA PRO A 582 26.27 17.91 -26.60
C PRO A 582 27.01 16.77 -27.35
N PRO A 583 27.34 16.94 -28.65
CA PRO A 583 27.98 15.89 -29.44
C PRO A 583 29.26 15.34 -28.80
N GLY A 584 29.32 14.02 -28.62
CA GLY A 584 30.48 13.33 -28.02
C GLY A 584 30.53 13.36 -26.50
N VAL A 585 29.57 13.98 -25.82
CA VAL A 585 29.45 13.93 -24.34
C VAL A 585 28.65 12.70 -23.93
N ARG A 586 29.25 11.88 -23.08
CA ARG A 586 28.54 10.77 -22.41
C ARG A 586 27.99 11.27 -21.08
N LEU A 587 26.67 11.27 -20.92
CA LEU A 587 26.05 11.67 -19.66
C LEU A 587 26.27 10.64 -18.55
N ARG A 588 26.71 11.15 -17.40
CA ARG A 588 26.96 10.38 -16.20
C ARG A 588 26.77 11.28 -15.00
N SER A 589 26.09 10.77 -13.98
CA SER A 589 25.97 11.35 -12.65
C SER A 589 26.60 10.46 -11.57
N THR A 590 27.13 9.28 -11.94
CA THR A 590 27.90 8.45 -10.99
C THR A 590 29.17 9.13 -10.51
N GLY A 591 29.45 9.02 -9.22
CA GLY A 591 30.65 9.60 -8.59
C GLY A 591 30.56 11.09 -8.22
N MET A 592 29.41 11.73 -8.42
CA MET A 592 29.17 13.18 -8.19
C MET A 592 29.58 13.72 -6.81
N ARG A 593 29.62 12.87 -5.78
CA ARG A 593 30.01 13.26 -4.41
C ARG A 593 31.53 13.29 -4.20
N ARG A 594 32.29 12.91 -5.23
CA ARG A 594 33.76 12.83 -5.21
C ARG A 594 34.42 13.56 -6.36
N GLU A 595 33.77 13.60 -7.52
CA GLU A 595 34.33 14.17 -8.74
C GLU A 595 33.28 14.94 -9.57
N PRO A 596 33.72 15.79 -10.50
CA PRO A 596 32.83 16.45 -11.45
C PRO A 596 32.19 15.42 -12.38
N THR A 597 30.96 15.66 -12.76
CA THR A 597 30.17 14.76 -13.61
C THR A 597 29.58 15.51 -14.79
N SER A 598 29.40 14.84 -15.93
CA SER A 598 28.85 15.48 -17.12
C SER A 598 27.39 15.92 -16.93
N VAL A 599 26.61 15.20 -16.11
CA VAL A 599 25.27 15.65 -15.71
C VAL A 599 25.35 16.86 -14.77
N GLY A 600 26.25 16.84 -13.79
CA GLY A 600 26.42 17.97 -12.87
C GLY A 600 26.79 19.27 -13.60
N GLU A 601 27.73 19.18 -14.55
CA GLU A 601 28.12 20.29 -15.42
C GLU A 601 26.96 20.74 -16.31
N MET A 602 26.24 19.81 -16.95
CA MET A 602 25.11 20.14 -17.80
C MET A 602 23.98 20.84 -17.02
N VAL A 603 23.53 20.27 -15.90
CA VAL A 603 22.44 20.85 -15.08
C VAL A 603 22.79 22.23 -14.58
N THR A 604 23.99 22.42 -14.02
CA THR A 604 24.43 23.76 -13.55
C THR A 604 24.59 24.75 -14.70
N THR A 605 24.98 24.31 -15.89
CA THR A 605 25.00 25.12 -17.12
C THR A 605 23.60 25.56 -17.53
N LEU A 606 22.62 24.65 -17.50
CA LEU A 606 21.22 24.98 -17.79
C LEU A 606 20.65 26.00 -16.79
N ILE A 607 20.97 25.85 -15.51
CA ILE A 607 20.57 26.82 -14.48
C ILE A 607 21.24 28.18 -14.71
N ARG A 608 22.55 28.21 -15.04
CA ARG A 608 23.28 29.45 -15.33
C ARG A 608 22.64 30.17 -16.52
N GLN A 609 22.30 29.42 -17.56
CA GLN A 609 21.58 29.93 -18.72
C GLN A 609 20.23 30.51 -18.32
N GLY A 610 19.41 29.78 -17.57
CA GLY A 610 18.12 30.25 -17.11
C GLY A 610 18.19 31.56 -16.34
N PHE A 611 19.18 31.73 -15.46
CA PHE A 611 19.39 33.02 -14.78
C PHE A 611 19.75 34.13 -15.78
N ARG A 612 20.66 33.90 -16.72
CA ARG A 612 21.03 34.93 -17.72
C ARG A 612 19.86 35.34 -18.57
N ASP A 613 19.07 34.37 -19.00
CA ASP A 613 17.93 34.58 -19.88
C ASP A 613 16.82 35.36 -19.15
N SER A 614 16.54 35.04 -17.89
CA SER A 614 15.54 35.78 -17.09
C SER A 614 15.91 37.24 -16.84
N TYR A 615 17.19 37.60 -16.87
CA TYR A 615 17.66 38.98 -16.68
C TYR A 615 18.17 39.63 -17.98
N GLY A 616 18.11 38.93 -19.12
CA GLY A 616 18.58 39.41 -20.42
C GLY A 616 20.06 39.82 -20.46
N SER A 617 20.91 39.23 -19.61
CA SER A 617 22.30 39.68 -19.43
C SER A 617 23.26 38.57 -19.04
N THR A 618 24.41 38.50 -19.71
CA THR A 618 25.49 37.56 -19.36
C THR A 618 26.13 37.87 -18.00
N GLU A 619 26.04 39.11 -17.54
CA GLU A 619 26.54 39.55 -16.23
C GLU A 619 25.58 39.19 -15.07
N ALA A 620 24.34 38.79 -15.39
CA ALA A 620 23.36 38.42 -14.39
C ALA A 620 23.77 37.18 -13.60
N CYS A 621 24.47 36.23 -14.24
CA CYS A 621 25.02 35.05 -13.58
C CYS A 621 26.31 34.61 -14.27
N HIS A 622 27.45 34.84 -13.63
CA HIS A 622 28.78 34.51 -14.14
C HIS A 622 29.10 33.01 -14.02
N GLY A 623 28.57 32.35 -12.99
CA GLY A 623 28.76 30.93 -12.72
C GLY A 623 27.65 30.39 -11.81
N VAL A 624 27.44 29.08 -11.80
CA VAL A 624 26.58 28.33 -10.89
C VAL A 624 27.42 27.23 -10.25
N MET A 625 27.35 27.14 -8.93
CA MET A 625 27.92 26.05 -8.15
C MET A 625 26.83 25.44 -7.28
N MET A 626 26.65 24.13 -7.38
CA MET A 626 25.55 23.41 -6.76
C MET A 626 26.07 22.19 -6.01
N ASP A 627 25.59 21.99 -4.78
CA ASP A 627 25.96 20.84 -3.96
C ASP A 627 25.54 19.53 -4.64
N ALA A 628 26.43 18.54 -4.69
CA ALA A 628 26.16 17.20 -5.20
C ALA A 628 25.09 16.44 -4.40
N GLY A 629 24.66 16.97 -3.25
CA GLY A 629 23.52 16.47 -2.50
C GLY A 629 22.17 16.82 -3.13
N ALA A 630 22.13 17.79 -4.03
CA ALA A 630 20.92 18.21 -4.74
C ALA A 630 20.74 17.50 -6.10
N ILE A 631 21.79 16.84 -6.60
CA ILE A 631 21.75 15.95 -7.77
C ILE A 631 21.86 14.51 -7.26
N ARG A 632 21.04 13.51 -7.66
CA ARG A 632 21.00 12.21 -6.94
C ARG A 632 20.82 10.93 -7.75
N ARG A 633 20.64 10.96 -9.07
CA ARG A 633 20.31 9.73 -9.82
C ARG A 633 21.42 8.67 -9.79
N ASN A 634 22.68 9.09 -9.68
CA ASN A 634 23.85 8.22 -9.66
C ASN A 634 23.84 7.20 -10.82
N PHE A 635 23.74 7.70 -12.05
CA PHE A 635 23.41 6.93 -13.25
C PHE A 635 24.42 7.13 -14.38
N ASN A 636 24.56 6.12 -15.24
CA ASN A 636 25.33 6.18 -16.48
C ASN A 636 24.35 6.07 -17.65
N TYR A 637 24.27 7.10 -18.49
CA TYR A 637 23.37 7.09 -19.63
C TYR A 637 23.95 6.23 -20.77
N PRO A 638 23.10 5.63 -21.63
CA PRO A 638 23.54 4.90 -22.82
C PRO A 638 24.44 5.74 -23.74
N GLU A 639 25.30 5.09 -24.53
CA GLU A 639 26.23 5.82 -25.42
C GLU A 639 25.51 6.61 -26.52
N GLU A 640 24.36 6.11 -26.98
CA GLU A 640 23.53 6.72 -28.03
C GLU A 640 22.47 7.68 -27.45
N TYR A 641 22.67 8.19 -26.24
CA TYR A 641 21.69 9.05 -25.57
C TYR A 641 21.81 10.50 -26.04
N GLU A 642 20.92 10.91 -26.96
CA GLU A 642 21.00 12.20 -27.67
C GLU A 642 20.12 13.32 -27.07
N THR A 643 19.11 12.98 -26.26
CA THR A 643 18.16 13.98 -25.74
C THR A 643 18.00 13.87 -24.24
N PHE A 644 18.23 14.97 -23.53
CA PHE A 644 17.93 15.11 -22.10
C PHE A 644 16.49 15.60 -21.93
N THR A 645 15.69 14.87 -21.16
CA THR A 645 14.26 15.13 -20.97
C THR A 645 13.97 15.80 -19.62
N TYR A 646 12.76 16.33 -19.46
CA TYR A 646 12.29 16.82 -18.16
C TYR A 646 12.25 15.69 -17.11
N GLY A 647 11.89 14.47 -17.52
CA GLY A 647 11.97 13.29 -16.66
C GLY A 647 13.40 12.98 -16.20
N ASP A 648 14.40 13.21 -17.05
CA ASP A 648 15.81 13.06 -16.66
C ASP A 648 16.24 14.13 -15.66
N LEU A 649 15.85 15.39 -15.89
CA LEU A 649 16.12 16.49 -14.96
C LEU A 649 15.51 16.21 -13.58
N LYS A 650 14.27 15.71 -13.52
CA LYS A 650 13.62 15.37 -12.25
C LYS A 650 14.33 14.23 -11.52
N LYS A 651 14.70 13.17 -12.25
CA LYS A 651 15.42 12.01 -11.67
C LYS A 651 16.80 12.43 -11.16
N GLU A 652 17.43 13.38 -11.82
CA GLU A 652 18.71 13.95 -11.40
C GLU A 652 18.54 14.96 -10.26
N VAL A 653 17.56 15.85 -10.29
CA VAL A 653 17.28 16.92 -9.30
C VAL A 653 15.89 16.70 -8.67
N PRO A 654 15.77 15.80 -7.68
CA PRO A 654 14.46 15.40 -7.16
C PRO A 654 13.80 16.46 -6.25
N PHE A 655 14.57 17.36 -5.65
CA PHE A 655 14.08 18.42 -4.76
C PHE A 655 13.98 19.75 -5.51
N ASP A 656 13.14 20.68 -5.02
CA ASP A 656 12.98 22.00 -5.63
C ASP A 656 14.29 22.79 -5.70
N SER A 657 15.19 22.56 -4.74
CA SER A 657 16.58 23.03 -4.76
C SER A 657 16.65 24.53 -5.02
N GLU A 658 16.24 25.32 -4.04
CA GLU A 658 16.16 26.79 -4.11
C GLU A 658 17.52 27.42 -4.44
N MET A 659 17.59 28.05 -5.62
CA MET A 659 18.77 28.72 -6.14
C MET A 659 18.64 30.24 -5.97
N VAL A 660 19.74 30.86 -5.58
CA VAL A 660 19.90 32.32 -5.49
C VAL A 660 21.19 32.75 -6.18
N VAL A 661 21.18 33.93 -6.79
CA VAL A 661 22.39 34.53 -7.35
C VAL A 661 22.94 35.55 -6.36
N VAL A 662 24.18 35.32 -5.91
CA VAL A 662 24.85 36.16 -4.92
C VAL A 662 26.08 36.81 -5.54
N SER A 663 26.28 38.10 -5.30
CA SER A 663 27.49 38.80 -5.73
C SER A 663 28.61 38.55 -4.73
N MET A 664 29.68 37.83 -5.11
CA MET A 664 30.78 37.42 -4.22
C MET A 664 32.17 37.58 -4.85
N GLU A 665 33.19 37.81 -4.02
CA GLU A 665 34.58 37.99 -4.47
C GLU A 665 35.15 36.69 -5.08
N GLY A 666 35.98 36.79 -6.11
CA GLY A 666 36.58 35.63 -6.78
C GLY A 666 37.39 34.73 -5.83
N GLN A 667 38.03 35.31 -4.81
CA GLN A 667 38.73 34.54 -3.78
C GLN A 667 37.77 33.67 -2.96
N LEU A 668 36.58 34.18 -2.64
CA LEU A 668 35.56 33.41 -1.93
C LEU A 668 35.03 32.25 -2.78
N VAL A 669 34.82 32.46 -4.08
CA VAL A 669 34.45 31.38 -5.02
C VAL A 669 35.51 30.28 -5.01
N CYS A 670 36.79 30.65 -5.11
CA CYS A 670 37.91 29.71 -5.01
C CYS A 670 37.90 28.93 -3.68
N ASP A 671 37.70 29.61 -2.55
CA ASP A 671 37.70 28.98 -1.24
C ASP A 671 36.50 28.06 -1.01
N ALA A 672 35.30 28.44 -1.46
CA ALA A 672 34.09 27.63 -1.38
C ALA A 672 34.24 26.32 -2.17
N VAL A 673 34.74 26.39 -3.40
CA VAL A 673 35.00 25.21 -4.24
C VAL A 673 36.12 24.36 -3.64
N ARG A 674 37.21 24.97 -3.15
CA ARG A 674 38.30 24.25 -2.50
C ARG A 674 37.80 23.44 -1.31
N VAL A 675 37.15 24.08 -0.34
CA VAL A 675 36.61 23.45 0.88
C VAL A 675 35.61 22.34 0.53
N SER A 676 34.74 22.57 -0.45
CA SER A 676 33.71 21.59 -0.84
C SER A 676 34.28 20.23 -1.29
N ARG A 677 35.49 20.23 -1.89
CA ARG A 677 36.08 19.02 -2.48
C ARG A 677 37.24 18.45 -1.67
N GLU A 678 37.68 19.10 -0.58
CA GLU A 678 38.80 18.64 0.27
C GLU A 678 38.66 17.17 0.71
N ARG A 679 37.43 16.75 1.00
CA ARG A 679 37.12 15.37 1.44
C ARG A 679 37.37 14.33 0.34
N SER A 680 37.21 14.69 -0.92
CA SER A 680 37.45 13.81 -2.07
C SER A 680 38.94 13.51 -2.29
N PHE A 681 39.83 14.35 -1.76
CA PHE A 681 41.28 14.18 -1.87
C PHE A 681 41.90 13.46 -0.65
N ARG A 682 41.07 13.03 0.32
CA ARG A 682 41.54 12.20 1.44
C ARG A 682 41.86 10.78 0.98
N SER A 683 42.54 10.02 1.84
CA SER A 683 42.85 8.61 1.60
C SER A 683 42.26 7.74 2.73
N PRO A 684 41.18 6.97 2.48
CA PRO A 684 40.43 6.89 1.23
C PRO A 684 39.57 8.15 0.95
N PRO A 685 39.22 8.44 -0.32
CA PRO A 685 38.28 9.50 -0.67
C PRO A 685 36.93 9.29 0.03
N GLU A 686 36.35 10.35 0.59
CA GLU A 686 35.04 10.30 1.26
C GLU A 686 33.94 10.79 0.30
N ASP A 687 32.79 10.09 0.28
CA ASP A 687 31.59 10.61 -0.37
C ASP A 687 30.98 11.73 0.47
N TRP A 688 30.79 12.91 -0.13
CA TRP A 688 30.23 14.07 0.56
C TRP A 688 29.15 14.77 -0.27
N GLY A 689 27.99 15.01 0.34
CA GLY A 689 26.88 15.73 -0.30
C GLY A 689 27.21 17.19 -0.64
N GLY A 690 28.11 17.82 0.11
CA GLY A 690 28.53 19.19 -0.16
C GLY A 690 29.58 19.36 -1.25
N TYR A 691 29.91 18.33 -2.04
CA TYR A 691 30.83 18.48 -3.17
C TYR A 691 30.21 19.40 -4.23
N LEU A 692 30.84 20.52 -4.57
CA LEU A 692 30.27 21.45 -5.55
C LEU A 692 30.50 20.97 -7.00
N GLN A 693 29.39 20.69 -7.69
CA GLN A 693 29.32 20.60 -9.15
C GLN A 693 29.31 22.03 -9.73
N LEU A 694 29.98 22.22 -10.86
CA LEU A 694 30.22 23.53 -11.47
C LEU A 694 29.76 23.51 -12.93
N ASP A 695 29.27 24.64 -13.44
CA ASP A 695 28.93 24.77 -14.85
C ASP A 695 30.17 24.82 -15.76
N ASP A 696 29.94 24.71 -17.08
CA ASP A 696 30.95 24.67 -18.13
C ASP A 696 31.80 25.97 -18.27
N GLY A 697 31.41 27.05 -17.61
CA GLY A 697 32.14 28.31 -17.53
C GLY A 697 33.28 28.29 -16.53
N PHE A 698 33.33 27.30 -15.63
CA PHE A 698 34.42 27.12 -14.67
C PHE A 698 35.57 26.29 -15.25
N LYS A 699 36.80 26.67 -14.91
CA LYS A 699 37.98 25.81 -15.06
C LYS A 699 38.73 25.75 -13.75
N TRP A 700 39.32 24.61 -13.41
CA TRP A 700 40.11 24.44 -12.20
C TRP A 700 41.36 23.61 -12.46
N ASP A 701 42.38 23.79 -11.62
CA ASP A 701 43.55 22.93 -11.58
C ASP A 701 43.23 21.66 -10.77
N PRO A 702 43.25 20.45 -11.38
CA PRO A 702 42.94 19.21 -10.67
C PRO A 702 43.93 18.86 -9.55
N ALA A 703 45.16 19.39 -9.59
CA ALA A 703 46.19 19.08 -8.60
C ALA A 703 46.00 19.87 -7.30
N THR A 704 45.54 21.12 -7.42
CA THR A 704 45.35 22.05 -6.28
C THR A 704 43.88 22.26 -5.94
N ASN A 705 42.99 21.78 -6.80
CA ASN A 705 41.55 22.02 -6.78
C ASN A 705 41.18 23.52 -6.76
N GLN A 706 42.06 24.36 -7.30
CA GLN A 706 41.87 25.80 -7.35
C GLN A 706 41.14 26.19 -8.63
N VAL A 707 40.07 26.96 -8.51
CA VAL A 707 39.39 27.57 -9.65
C VAL A 707 40.34 28.56 -10.31
N THR A 708 40.48 28.45 -11.63
CA THR A 708 41.34 29.31 -12.46
C THR A 708 40.52 30.22 -13.36
N HIS A 709 39.31 29.81 -13.74
CA HIS A 709 38.42 30.58 -14.60
C HIS A 709 36.97 30.50 -14.11
N ILE A 710 36.22 31.56 -14.37
CA ILE A 710 34.76 31.65 -14.20
C ILE A 710 34.21 32.46 -15.38
N ASN A 711 33.06 32.04 -15.92
CA ASN A 711 32.51 32.61 -17.16
C ASN A 711 33.50 32.57 -18.35
N GLY A 712 34.36 31.55 -18.41
CA GLY A 712 35.39 31.42 -19.45
C GLY A 712 36.62 32.33 -19.30
N GLU A 713 36.60 33.30 -18.38
CA GLU A 713 37.67 34.26 -18.15
C GLU A 713 38.50 33.93 -16.89
N PRO A 714 39.80 34.30 -16.83
CA PRO A 714 40.61 34.08 -15.63
C PRO A 714 39.98 34.73 -14.39
N ILE A 715 39.89 33.96 -13.29
CA ILE A 715 39.30 34.45 -12.05
C ILE A 715 40.23 35.47 -11.37
N VAL A 716 39.68 36.59 -10.92
CA VAL A 716 40.40 37.66 -10.24
C VAL A 716 39.94 37.72 -8.78
N ALA A 717 40.88 37.58 -7.85
CA ALA A 717 40.60 37.40 -6.42
C ALA A 717 39.66 38.46 -5.82
N ASP A 718 39.93 39.74 -6.09
CA ASP A 718 39.20 40.86 -5.50
C ASP A 718 38.02 41.37 -6.36
N ARG A 719 37.73 40.71 -7.50
CA ARG A 719 36.59 41.07 -8.37
C ARG A 719 35.32 40.39 -7.84
N LEU A 720 34.20 41.12 -7.85
CA LEU A 720 32.89 40.55 -7.57
C LEU A 720 32.33 39.81 -8.79
N TYR A 721 31.72 38.67 -8.54
CA TYR A 721 31.04 37.81 -9.50
C TYR A 721 29.65 37.47 -8.99
N SER A 722 28.64 37.59 -9.85
CA SER A 722 27.29 37.07 -9.59
C SER A 722 27.32 35.54 -9.76
N VAL A 723 27.18 34.79 -8.68
CA VAL A 723 27.28 33.32 -8.68
C VAL A 723 26.00 32.71 -8.13
N GLY A 724 25.40 31.80 -8.90
CA GLY A 724 24.26 30.99 -8.48
C GLY A 724 24.69 29.91 -7.49
N VAL A 725 24.01 29.86 -6.34
CA VAL A 725 24.24 28.88 -5.26
C VAL A 725 22.90 28.41 -4.68
N LEU A 726 22.90 27.29 -3.97
CA LEU A 726 21.74 26.89 -3.18
C LEU A 726 21.59 27.83 -1.97
N ALA A 727 20.38 28.33 -1.72
CA ALA A 727 20.09 29.18 -0.56
C ALA A 727 20.47 28.49 0.76
N LEU A 728 20.19 27.19 0.86
CA LEU A 728 20.53 26.37 2.03
C LEU A 728 22.04 26.27 2.29
N SER A 729 22.88 26.32 1.25
CA SER A 729 24.34 26.30 1.40
C SER A 729 24.87 27.58 2.07
N LEU A 730 24.14 28.69 1.95
CA LEU A 730 24.43 29.94 2.69
C LEU A 730 23.96 29.85 4.15
N ASN A 731 22.87 29.10 4.40
CA ASN A 731 22.25 28.93 5.72
C ASN A 731 22.87 27.80 6.57
N GLY A 732 23.98 27.20 6.14
CA GLY A 732 24.72 26.22 6.93
C GLY A 732 24.65 24.78 6.44
N MET A 733 23.83 24.48 5.43
CA MET A 733 23.77 23.15 4.85
C MET A 733 25.14 22.74 4.29
N ASN A 734 25.53 21.48 4.53
CA ASN A 734 26.83 20.91 4.13
C ASN A 734 28.07 21.67 4.63
N ARG A 735 27.93 22.59 5.60
CA ARG A 735 29.03 23.24 6.34
C ARG A 735 30.12 23.86 5.45
N ASN A 736 29.74 24.49 4.34
CA ASN A 736 30.68 25.27 3.52
C ASN A 736 31.00 26.59 4.23
N GLN A 737 31.93 26.55 5.19
CA GLN A 737 32.21 27.66 6.10
C GLN A 737 32.50 29.00 5.39
N PRO A 738 33.25 29.06 4.27
CA PRO A 738 33.41 30.29 3.52
C PRO A 738 32.09 30.96 3.10
N LEU A 739 31.13 30.16 2.60
CA LEU A 739 29.81 30.66 2.18
C LEU A 739 28.97 31.14 3.37
N ILE A 740 28.99 30.38 4.48
CA ILE A 740 28.28 30.71 5.71
C ILE A 740 28.83 32.00 6.34
N ASP A 741 30.15 32.11 6.44
CA ASP A 741 30.83 33.30 6.98
C ASP A 741 30.60 34.52 6.09
N TYR A 742 30.44 34.31 4.79
CA TYR A 742 30.09 35.38 3.86
C TYR A 742 28.66 35.86 4.07
N ALA A 743 27.68 34.95 4.07
CA ALA A 743 26.27 35.26 4.26
C ALA A 743 26.03 35.99 5.59
N ASN A 744 26.70 35.56 6.67
CA ASN A 744 26.61 36.21 7.98
C ASN A 744 27.23 37.61 8.02
N ARG A 745 28.29 37.86 7.22
CA ARG A 745 28.97 39.17 7.17
C ARG A 745 28.30 40.15 6.20
N HIS A 746 27.64 39.63 5.17
CA HIS A 746 27.02 40.38 4.09
C HIS A 746 25.56 39.99 3.88
N PRO A 747 24.70 40.05 4.93
CA PRO A 747 23.29 39.71 4.77
C PRO A 747 22.59 40.59 3.72
N GLU A 748 23.08 41.82 3.49
CA GLU A 748 22.57 42.73 2.46
C GLU A 748 22.82 42.28 1.02
N ARG A 749 23.72 41.30 0.80
CA ARG A 749 24.06 40.76 -0.52
C ARG A 749 23.45 39.38 -0.76
N VAL A 750 22.80 38.80 0.25
CA VAL A 750 22.07 37.54 0.14
C VAL A 750 20.62 37.89 -0.20
N PRO A 751 20.09 37.44 -1.35
CA PRO A 751 18.68 37.65 -1.67
C PRO A 751 17.76 37.07 -0.59
N ASP A 752 16.63 37.72 -0.35
CA ASP A 752 15.59 37.22 0.55
C ASP A 752 15.10 35.84 0.09
N LEU A 753 14.54 35.04 1.00
CA LEU A 753 13.97 33.73 0.68
C LEU A 753 12.83 33.86 -0.35
N ASP A 754 12.11 34.99 -0.37
CA ASP A 754 11.08 35.26 -1.38
C ASP A 754 11.65 35.51 -2.79
N ALA A 755 12.96 35.70 -2.93
CA ALA A 755 13.66 35.89 -4.21
C ALA A 755 14.34 34.61 -4.73
N VAL A 756 14.17 33.48 -4.04
CA VAL A 756 14.69 32.18 -4.49
C VAL A 756 13.95 31.71 -5.74
N ARG A 757 14.64 30.94 -6.59
CA ARG A 757 14.02 30.25 -7.72
C ARG A 757 14.37 28.78 -7.68
N HIS A 758 13.41 27.89 -7.97
CA HIS A 758 13.68 26.46 -7.97
C HIS A 758 14.62 26.08 -9.12
N ALA A 759 15.60 25.20 -8.86
CA ALA A 759 16.60 24.81 -9.85
C ALA A 759 15.96 24.22 -11.12
N LYS A 760 14.91 23.41 -10.95
CA LYS A 760 14.15 22.80 -12.07
C LYS A 760 13.55 23.89 -12.95
N ASP A 761 12.85 24.86 -12.35
CA ASP A 761 12.16 25.93 -13.07
C ASP A 761 13.14 26.83 -13.82
N VAL A 762 14.27 27.17 -13.19
CA VAL A 762 15.33 27.95 -13.84
C VAL A 762 15.95 27.17 -15.01
N ALA A 763 16.22 25.88 -14.83
CA ALA A 763 16.77 25.03 -15.89
C ALA A 763 15.79 24.87 -17.06
N VAL A 764 14.50 24.67 -16.79
CA VAL A 764 13.43 24.62 -17.80
C VAL A 764 13.33 25.95 -18.54
N TYR A 765 13.35 27.08 -17.82
CA TYR A 765 13.31 28.41 -18.42
C TYR A 765 14.49 28.64 -19.39
N GLY A 766 15.72 28.30 -18.99
CA GLY A 766 16.91 28.40 -19.85
C GLY A 766 16.85 27.50 -21.09
N CYS A 767 16.17 26.36 -21.00
CA CYS A 767 15.93 25.49 -22.15
C CYS A 767 14.83 26.02 -23.07
N SER A 768 13.71 26.49 -22.50
CA SER A 768 12.55 27.01 -23.24
C SER A 768 12.93 28.20 -24.13
N THR A 769 13.73 29.14 -23.62
CA THR A 769 14.17 30.34 -24.37
C THR A 769 14.91 29.97 -25.65
N LYS A 770 15.78 28.95 -25.61
CA LYS A 770 16.48 28.46 -26.82
C LYS A 770 15.53 27.80 -27.82
N VAL A 771 14.56 27.05 -27.33
CA VAL A 771 13.57 26.40 -28.20
C VAL A 771 12.72 27.47 -28.88
N TRP A 772 12.19 28.44 -28.13
CA TRP A 772 11.45 29.60 -28.66
C TRP A 772 12.23 30.37 -29.74
N GLN A 773 13.54 30.59 -29.54
CA GLN A 773 14.42 31.21 -30.54
C GLN A 773 14.53 30.41 -31.84
N GLN A 774 14.38 29.09 -31.79
CA GLN A 774 14.45 28.21 -32.95
C GLN A 774 13.10 28.03 -33.64
N LEU A 775 11.98 28.35 -32.98
CA LEU A 775 10.63 28.17 -33.51
C LEU A 775 10.28 29.13 -34.65
N GLY A 776 10.76 30.38 -34.61
CA GLY A 776 10.51 31.39 -35.63
C GLY A 776 10.10 32.74 -35.06
N SER A 777 9.59 33.64 -35.90
CA SER A 777 8.94 34.88 -35.43
C SER A 777 7.54 34.60 -34.88
N PHE A 778 6.97 35.51 -34.08
CA PHE A 778 5.62 35.35 -33.53
C PHE A 778 4.60 35.16 -34.66
N GLU A 779 4.74 35.94 -35.72
CA GLU A 779 3.89 35.92 -36.91
C GLU A 779 4.00 34.62 -37.73
N ASP A 780 5.12 33.89 -37.63
CA ASP A 780 5.26 32.57 -38.25
C ASP A 780 4.56 31.47 -37.45
N LEU A 781 4.29 31.72 -36.16
CA LEU A 781 3.75 30.77 -35.20
C LEU A 781 2.23 30.95 -35.02
N ASP A 782 1.75 32.20 -35.03
CA ASP A 782 0.33 32.57 -34.97
C ASP A 782 -0.32 32.32 -36.35
N GLN A 783 -0.79 31.09 -36.57
CA GLN A 783 -1.26 30.66 -37.88
C GLN A 783 -2.64 31.22 -38.21
N ASP A 784 -3.49 31.40 -37.20
CA ASP A 784 -4.83 31.95 -37.37
C ASP A 784 -4.89 33.48 -37.25
N GLY A 785 -3.79 34.12 -36.82
CA GLY A 785 -3.62 35.57 -36.74
C GLY A 785 -4.42 36.20 -35.61
N ASN A 786 -4.74 35.43 -34.56
CA ASN A 786 -5.57 35.88 -33.45
C ASN A 786 -4.78 36.64 -32.37
N GLY A 787 -3.44 36.69 -32.49
CA GLY A 787 -2.54 37.38 -31.56
C GLY A 787 -2.14 36.58 -30.32
N MET A 788 -2.45 35.27 -30.28
CA MET A 788 -2.21 34.37 -29.15
C MET A 788 -1.72 33.01 -29.67
N LEU A 789 -0.56 32.54 -29.21
CA LEU A 789 -0.06 31.21 -29.56
C LEU A 789 -0.72 30.15 -28.68
N THR A 790 -1.41 29.22 -29.32
CA THR A 790 -2.05 28.06 -28.69
C THR A 790 -1.09 26.88 -28.55
N VAL A 791 -1.44 25.92 -27.68
CA VAL A 791 -0.68 24.67 -27.50
C VAL A 791 -0.52 23.94 -28.83
N GLU A 792 -1.58 23.91 -29.65
CA GLU A 792 -1.58 23.26 -30.96
C GLU A 792 -0.58 23.91 -31.94
N GLU A 793 -0.55 25.25 -32.00
CA GLU A 793 0.36 25.98 -32.89
C GLU A 793 1.82 25.81 -32.48
N VAL A 794 2.08 25.88 -31.18
CA VAL A 794 3.42 25.64 -30.61
C VAL A 794 3.85 24.19 -30.83
N GLN A 795 2.95 23.22 -30.65
CA GLN A 795 3.21 21.81 -30.90
C GLN A 795 3.59 21.56 -32.37
N GLU A 796 2.87 22.14 -33.32
CA GLU A 796 3.15 22.00 -34.74
C GLU A 796 4.50 22.64 -35.12
N ALA A 797 4.78 23.84 -34.60
CA ALA A 797 6.04 24.53 -34.82
C ALA A 797 7.23 23.73 -34.26
N MET A 798 7.12 23.25 -33.02
CA MET A 798 8.14 22.39 -32.41
C MET A 798 8.35 21.11 -33.23
N GLY A 799 7.28 20.50 -33.73
CA GLY A 799 7.38 19.29 -34.56
C GLY A 799 8.14 19.51 -35.88
N ARG A 800 7.99 20.71 -36.46
CA ARG A 800 8.70 21.14 -37.67
C ARG A 800 10.20 21.35 -37.41
N VAL A 801 10.55 22.06 -36.35
CA VAL A 801 11.94 22.41 -36.01
C VAL A 801 12.73 21.20 -35.52
N LEU A 802 12.15 20.42 -34.61
CA LEU A 802 12.78 19.24 -34.03
C LEU A 802 12.71 18.01 -34.95
N ARG A 803 12.03 18.12 -36.10
CA ARG A 803 11.84 17.05 -37.11
C ARG A 803 11.31 15.74 -36.52
N ARG A 804 10.42 15.84 -35.53
CA ARG A 804 9.79 14.70 -34.86
C ARG A 804 8.40 15.07 -34.36
N LYS A 805 7.61 14.09 -33.95
CA LYS A 805 6.35 14.36 -33.25
C LYS A 805 6.64 14.90 -31.85
N VAL A 806 5.88 15.93 -31.46
CA VAL A 806 5.95 16.58 -30.14
C VAL A 806 4.61 16.35 -29.45
N SER A 807 4.60 16.03 -28.16
CA SER A 807 3.36 15.86 -27.38
C SER A 807 2.74 17.22 -27.05
N GLN A 808 1.43 17.27 -26.82
CA GLN A 808 0.77 18.50 -26.35
C GLN A 808 1.38 18.98 -25.02
N VAL A 809 1.72 18.06 -24.11
CA VAL A 809 2.37 18.40 -22.83
C VAL A 809 3.74 19.07 -23.02
N ALA A 810 4.53 18.63 -24.00
CA ALA A 810 5.81 19.28 -24.29
C ALA A 810 5.63 20.70 -24.86
N ALA A 811 4.57 20.93 -25.64
CA ALA A 811 4.20 22.26 -26.12
C ALA A 811 3.62 23.14 -24.99
N GLN A 812 2.80 22.57 -24.11
CA GLN A 812 2.27 23.23 -22.92
C GLN A 812 3.40 23.68 -22.00
N ASN A 813 4.36 22.81 -21.67
CA ASN A 813 5.52 23.19 -20.86
C ASN A 813 6.34 24.33 -21.46
N LEU A 814 6.38 24.41 -22.80
CA LEU A 814 7.08 25.49 -23.49
C LEU A 814 6.29 26.81 -23.38
N ILE A 815 4.95 26.76 -23.42
CA ILE A 815 4.03 27.87 -23.13
C ILE A 815 4.16 28.31 -21.67
N ASP A 816 3.98 27.40 -20.71
CA ASP A 816 4.01 27.68 -19.27
C ASP A 816 5.33 28.32 -18.81
N ALA A 817 6.43 28.05 -19.51
CA ALA A 817 7.73 28.65 -19.20
C ALA A 817 7.77 30.17 -19.44
N ILE A 818 6.88 30.72 -20.28
CA ILE A 818 6.91 32.13 -20.71
C ILE A 818 5.56 32.85 -20.57
N ASP A 819 4.47 32.10 -20.40
CA ASP A 819 3.14 32.57 -20.03
C ASP A 819 3.19 33.18 -18.62
N ALA A 820 3.26 34.52 -18.58
CA ALA A 820 3.49 35.26 -17.35
C ALA A 820 2.18 35.52 -16.59
N ASP A 821 1.05 35.51 -17.29
CA ASP A 821 -0.27 35.75 -16.71
C ASP A 821 -1.06 34.46 -16.41
N GLY A 822 -0.53 33.30 -16.81
CA GLY A 822 -1.12 31.98 -16.57
C GLY A 822 -2.36 31.73 -17.42
N SER A 823 -2.46 32.38 -18.58
CA SER A 823 -3.61 32.26 -19.49
C SER A 823 -3.69 30.91 -20.20
N GLY A 824 -2.61 30.13 -20.23
CA GLY A 824 -2.46 28.90 -21.01
C GLY A 824 -2.16 29.14 -22.48
N THR A 825 -1.85 30.38 -22.86
CA THR A 825 -1.51 30.82 -24.22
C THR A 825 -0.38 31.84 -24.14
N VAL A 826 0.33 32.11 -25.25
CA VAL A 826 1.39 33.14 -25.27
C VAL A 826 0.99 34.29 -26.18
N ASN A 827 0.87 35.50 -25.63
CA ASN A 827 0.64 36.69 -26.45
C ASN A 827 1.96 37.28 -27.00
N ALA A 828 1.85 38.23 -27.94
CA ALA A 828 3.03 38.85 -28.55
C ALA A 828 3.96 39.54 -27.53
N GLU A 829 3.40 40.15 -26.48
CA GLU A 829 4.19 40.81 -25.44
C GLU A 829 5.02 39.80 -24.64
N GLU A 830 4.44 38.68 -24.24
CA GLU A 830 5.11 37.57 -23.55
C GLU A 830 6.18 36.94 -24.44
N PHE A 831 5.84 36.66 -25.69
CA PHE A 831 6.77 36.12 -26.67
C PHE A 831 7.98 37.04 -26.88
N TYR A 832 7.74 38.33 -27.14
CA TYR A 832 8.86 39.27 -27.37
C TYR A 832 9.62 39.63 -26.10
N LYS A 833 9.02 39.55 -24.90
CA LYS A 833 9.76 39.67 -23.64
C LYS A 833 10.82 38.59 -23.50
N VAL A 834 10.52 37.37 -23.95
CA VAL A 834 11.48 36.26 -23.95
C VAL A 834 12.46 36.34 -25.13
N MET A 835 12.05 36.93 -26.25
CA MET A 835 12.87 37.05 -27.46
C MET A 835 13.76 38.32 -27.50
N ALA A 836 13.47 39.35 -26.70
CA ALA A 836 14.23 40.61 -26.68
C ALA A 836 15.44 40.50 -25.74
N ASN A 837 16.63 40.86 -26.22
CA ASN A 837 17.07 42.28 -26.23
C ASN A 837 18.01 42.54 -27.43
N PRO A 838 18.07 43.74 -28.11
CA PRO A 838 17.39 45.02 -27.87
C PRO A 838 17.05 45.86 -29.15
N GLN A 839 16.41 45.35 -30.21
CA GLN A 839 16.08 46.19 -31.39
C GLN A 839 14.61 46.20 -31.81
N GLY A 840 13.87 45.10 -31.71
CA GLY A 840 12.47 45.05 -32.17
C GLY A 840 11.43 45.66 -31.23
N ALA A 841 11.62 45.56 -29.91
CA ALA A 841 10.61 46.01 -28.93
C ALA A 841 10.40 47.55 -28.95
N VAL A 842 11.43 48.31 -29.34
CA VAL A 842 11.36 49.78 -29.45
C VAL A 842 10.61 50.22 -30.73
N GLU A 843 10.60 49.38 -31.77
CA GLU A 843 9.93 49.68 -33.05
C GLU A 843 8.41 49.44 -32.94
N LEU A 844 7.99 48.35 -32.28
CA LEU A 844 6.58 48.04 -32.00
C LEU A 844 5.92 49.04 -31.02
N MET A 845 6.67 49.52 -30.02
CA MET A 845 6.17 50.57 -29.12
C MET A 845 6.04 51.93 -29.82
N ARG A 846 6.81 52.19 -30.90
CA ARG A 846 6.68 53.42 -31.71
C ARG A 846 5.47 53.39 -32.64
N GLU A 847 5.09 52.22 -33.16
CA GLU A 847 3.93 52.08 -34.05
C GLU A 847 2.60 52.14 -33.30
N ASN A 848 2.56 51.68 -32.04
CA ASN A 848 1.37 51.76 -31.18
C ASN A 848 1.12 53.15 -30.54
N GLU A 849 2.05 54.10 -30.64
CA GLU A 849 1.82 55.50 -30.24
C GLU A 849 1.37 56.40 -31.42
N GLU A 850 1.43 55.91 -32.67
CA GLU A 850 0.99 56.64 -33.87
C GLU A 850 -0.35 56.13 -34.47
N GLN A 851 -1.04 55.18 -33.82
CA GLN A 851 -2.46 54.81 -34.07
C GLN A 851 -3.35 55.26 -32.92
#